data_AF-A0A4R8A0G0-F1
#
_entry.id   AF-A0A4R8A0G0-F1
#
_cell.length_a   1.000
_cell.length_b   1.000
_cell.length_c   1.000
_cell.angle_alpha   90.00
_cell.angle_beta   90.00
_cell.angle_gamma   90.00
#
_symmetry.space_group_name_H-M   'P 1'
#
loop_
_entity.id
_entity.type
_entity.pdbx_description
1 polymer ?
#
loop_
_entity_poly.entity_id
_entity_poly.type
_entity_poly.pdbx_seq_one_letter_code
_entity_poly.pdbx_strand_id
1 'polypeptide(L)'
;MRTKVLTAILALLAGALVTLPANAAAPDATVVPIQVTGPAASRFNLVVMGDGYTAAELPKFREQLDKHLNILWSIEPFKSYRNYINVYAVEIASPESGVDCDPGLSSPMRDTPLRMGFWGGCNPGSVQRLLTVSQAAATQYADLVPGTTSSNRQILAIGNSNTYGGAGGTYATASGGNALSALITPHELGHSLGGLQDEYDYYARGERGAPYDGPEPSSIHHTLLTDQQMLDQHTKWYRWLGEPSESGGTIGRYEGGMYAGSGVWRPSAHSMMKALGYYFDQVARERMTQRLSAKANLFQDSTPAGQVGPNQVVWLQTLHPLDHELTVSWTLDGTTLPTATARFVDLSTLNLPTGKHTLTATIVDPTEFIRDPSVRPTASRSWTVDPALSATPVEQAVEFTGSTATDHPVSADEVVYAETTQSSTEQPAVTWRLDGTVVPNPGNDRDLHLQPLKLTGRHTLTAQAGAETITWEVDGVEPAVTTTMSKPLLTVQKASGPEYVYNDAFTMGLAATDDSPGYVVPEFRVDGDGWYNYFGWPTDASAPFKFTAEGTEIDQLVYGKLGVPRVVPWDDVPPGYGRHQVEYRAVDATGNIGSPRRFAVTLLHPAPACTTTISGTQGPLYVRSGVTCLTNATVNGPVLVTAGASLVATDSRVSGPVRADQAADLQLLRSTVAGPVSADHVSRSVVVVASTIQGPVSVISGSTTQPPALAGNTVNGPLTCSANAPAPTNLEAPNRVSGPRSGQCARL
;
A
#
# COMPACT_ATOMS: atom_id res chain seq x y z
N MET A 1 -8.95 67.95 84.03
CA MET A 1 -7.95 67.32 84.93
C MET A 1 -8.30 65.84 85.04
N ARG A 2 -7.34 64.93 84.80
CA ARG A 2 -7.45 63.44 84.84
C ARG A 2 -8.17 62.78 83.65
N THR A 3 -7.43 62.25 82.67
CA THR A 3 -7.05 60.82 82.47
C THR A 3 -8.19 59.81 82.63
N LYS A 4 -8.46 59.04 81.57
CA LYS A 4 -8.54 57.57 81.63
C LYS A 4 -8.52 56.93 80.24
N VAL A 5 -7.73 55.86 80.20
CA VAL A 5 -7.49 54.88 79.12
C VAL A 5 -8.69 53.96 78.99
N LEU A 6 -9.00 53.49 77.78
CA LEU A 6 -9.57 52.15 77.57
C LEU A 6 -9.15 51.64 76.18
N THR A 7 -8.56 50.45 76.17
CA THR A 7 -8.07 49.72 74.99
C THR A 7 -9.19 48.83 74.45
N ALA A 8 -9.42 48.84 73.13
CA ALA A 8 -10.25 47.86 72.44
C ALA A 8 -9.56 47.45 71.12
N ILE A 9 -9.38 46.14 70.96
CA ILE A 9 -8.70 45.47 69.84
C ILE A 9 -9.73 45.21 68.73
N LEU A 10 -9.44 45.65 67.50
CA LEU A 10 -10.24 45.35 66.30
C LEU A 10 -9.41 44.46 65.37
N ALA A 11 -9.93 43.27 65.05
CA ALA A 11 -9.34 42.31 64.13
C ALA A 11 -9.53 42.75 62.67
N LEU A 12 -8.46 42.69 61.86
CA LEU A 12 -8.53 42.87 60.40
C LEU A 12 -8.92 41.54 59.71
N LEU A 13 -9.94 41.58 58.85
CA LEU A 13 -10.25 40.54 57.88
C LEU A 13 -9.14 40.49 56.79
N ALA A 14 -8.55 39.32 56.57
CA ALA A 14 -7.74 39.03 55.40
C ALA A 14 -8.63 38.43 54.29
N GLY A 15 -8.79 39.15 53.19
CA GLY A 15 -9.40 38.62 51.97
C GLY A 15 -8.37 37.80 51.18
N ALA A 16 -8.66 36.53 50.94
CA ALA A 16 -7.86 35.68 50.07
C ALA A 16 -8.04 36.11 48.61
N LEU A 17 -6.97 36.64 48.01
CA LEU A 17 -6.83 36.76 46.56
C LEU A 17 -6.67 35.34 45.99
N VAL A 18 -7.67 34.86 45.27
CA VAL A 18 -7.57 33.66 44.44
C VAL A 18 -6.63 33.99 43.28
N THR A 19 -5.40 33.50 43.34
CA THR A 19 -4.49 33.48 42.19
C THR A 19 -5.02 32.46 41.19
N LEU A 20 -5.50 32.93 40.04
CA LEU A 20 -5.71 32.06 38.88
C LEU A 20 -4.38 31.38 38.53
N PRO A 21 -4.36 30.07 38.21
CA PRO A 21 -3.13 29.42 37.80
C PRO A 21 -2.64 30.08 36.50
N ALA A 22 -1.34 30.39 36.46
CA ALA A 22 -0.70 30.85 35.23
C ALA A 22 -0.93 29.80 34.13
N ASN A 23 -1.38 30.23 32.96
CA ASN A 23 -1.37 29.39 31.77
C ASN A 23 0.06 28.85 31.60
N ALA A 24 0.24 27.53 31.72
CA ALA A 24 1.47 26.89 31.26
C ALA A 24 1.67 27.30 29.80
N ALA A 25 2.86 27.78 29.46
CA ALA A 25 3.21 28.06 28.07
C ALA A 25 3.05 26.77 27.27
N ALA A 26 2.52 26.87 26.04
CA ALA A 26 2.51 25.74 25.12
C ALA A 26 3.96 25.25 24.95
N PRO A 27 4.22 23.93 24.94
CA PRO A 27 5.55 23.41 24.70
C PRO A 27 6.12 23.96 23.38
N ASP A 28 7.43 24.23 23.38
CA ASP A 28 8.12 24.73 22.19
C ASP A 28 7.92 23.74 21.03
N ALA A 29 7.40 24.26 19.91
CA ALA A 29 7.17 23.50 18.69
C ALA A 29 8.02 24.06 17.56
N THR A 30 8.56 23.18 16.72
CA THR A 30 9.39 23.57 15.56
C THR A 30 8.70 23.12 14.29
N VAL A 31 8.49 24.05 13.35
CA VAL A 31 8.01 23.73 12.00
C VAL A 31 9.21 23.36 11.14
N VAL A 32 9.21 22.13 10.63
CA VAL A 32 10.24 21.58 9.76
C VAL A 32 9.63 21.29 8.39
N PRO A 33 10.04 22.00 7.33
CA PRO A 33 9.66 21.65 5.97
C PRO A 33 10.25 20.28 5.62
N ILE A 34 9.40 19.35 5.20
CA ILE A 34 9.81 18.00 4.76
C ILE A 34 9.85 17.93 3.24
N GLN A 35 8.85 18.53 2.59
CA GLN A 35 8.78 18.67 1.14
C GLN A 35 8.07 19.99 0.82
N VAL A 36 8.68 20.87 0.02
CA VAL A 36 8.05 22.12 -0.41
C VAL A 36 8.20 22.25 -1.92
N THR A 37 7.08 22.08 -2.63
CA THR A 37 7.03 22.07 -4.10
C THR A 37 6.47 23.37 -4.68
N GLY A 38 6.19 24.35 -3.82
CA GLY A 38 5.74 25.69 -4.19
C GLY A 38 5.15 26.46 -3.02
N PRO A 39 4.68 27.70 -3.25
CA PRO A 39 4.07 28.53 -2.22
C PRO A 39 2.90 27.82 -1.54
N ALA A 40 2.84 27.85 -0.21
CA ALA A 40 1.78 27.18 0.56
C ALA A 40 0.36 27.59 0.14
N ALA A 41 0.17 28.84 -0.29
CA ALA A 41 -1.12 29.35 -0.74
C ALA A 41 -1.63 28.73 -2.07
N SER A 42 -0.75 28.14 -2.89
CA SER A 42 -1.10 27.51 -4.17
C SER A 42 -0.95 25.99 -4.18
N ARG A 43 -0.64 25.38 -3.02
CA ARG A 43 -0.45 23.93 -2.82
C ARG A 43 -1.46 23.36 -1.85
N PHE A 44 -1.67 22.06 -1.96
CA PHE A 44 -2.19 21.27 -0.86
C PHE A 44 -1.09 21.15 0.21
N ASN A 45 -1.40 21.38 1.48
CA ASN A 45 -0.44 21.31 2.58
C ASN A 45 -0.81 20.17 3.53
N LEU A 46 0.00 19.12 3.59
CA LEU A 46 -0.08 18.09 4.61
C LEU A 46 0.74 18.52 5.82
N VAL A 47 0.08 18.81 6.93
CA VAL A 47 0.73 19.18 8.20
C VAL A 47 0.72 17.97 9.11
N VAL A 48 1.90 17.43 9.38
CA VAL A 48 2.09 16.25 10.21
C VAL A 48 2.64 16.62 11.57
N MET A 49 2.14 16.04 12.64
CA MET A 49 2.57 16.35 14.01
C MET A 49 2.71 15.07 14.84
N GLY A 50 3.73 15.01 15.68
CA GLY A 50 3.96 13.89 16.58
C GLY A 50 3.40 14.16 17.98
N ASP A 51 2.81 13.15 18.63
CA ASP A 51 2.42 13.19 20.04
C ASP A 51 3.00 12.01 20.82
N GLY A 52 3.35 12.24 22.09
CA GLY A 52 3.97 11.23 22.94
C GLY A 52 5.43 10.92 22.59
N TYR A 53 6.09 11.76 21.79
CA TYR A 53 7.53 11.68 21.54
C TYR A 53 8.24 12.71 22.41
N THR A 54 9.05 12.25 23.36
CA THR A 54 9.94 13.16 24.11
C THR A 54 10.96 13.82 23.20
N ALA A 55 11.67 14.85 23.69
CA ALA A 55 12.74 15.49 22.92
C ALA A 55 13.80 14.50 22.41
N ALA A 56 14.09 13.45 23.19
CA ALA A 56 15.02 12.39 22.81
C ALA A 56 14.45 11.42 21.76
N GLU A 57 13.14 11.38 21.58
CA GLU A 57 12.43 10.51 20.64
C GLU A 57 11.98 11.24 19.36
N LEU A 58 12.22 12.54 19.22
CA LEU A 58 11.97 13.24 17.95
C LEU A 58 12.69 12.62 16.73
N PRO A 59 13.92 12.06 16.84
CA PRO A 59 14.50 11.28 15.75
C PRO A 59 13.66 10.06 15.35
N LYS A 60 13.03 9.37 16.32
CA LYS A 60 12.11 8.25 16.06
C LYS A 60 10.84 8.73 15.36
N PHE A 61 10.29 9.89 15.74
CA PHE A 61 9.17 10.50 15.03
C PHE A 61 9.52 10.76 13.55
N ARG A 62 10.71 11.32 13.27
CA ARG A 62 11.17 11.56 11.90
C ARG A 62 11.31 10.27 11.08
N GLU A 63 11.89 9.23 11.67
CA GLU A 63 12.01 7.90 11.02
C GLU A 63 10.63 7.32 10.68
N GLN A 64 9.68 7.41 11.61
CA GLN A 64 8.32 6.93 11.39
C GLN A 64 7.58 7.79 10.37
N LEU A 65 7.74 9.11 10.41
CA LEU A 65 7.19 10.02 9.40
C LEU A 65 7.74 9.70 8.01
N ASP A 66 9.05 9.49 7.88
CA ASP A 66 9.68 9.12 6.61
C ASP A 66 9.07 7.81 6.06
N LYS A 67 8.93 6.78 6.89
CA LYS A 67 8.27 5.53 6.49
C LYS A 67 6.80 5.75 6.06
N HIS A 68 6.05 6.57 6.78
CA HIS A 68 4.66 6.89 6.44
C HIS A 68 4.56 7.60 5.08
N LEU A 69 5.45 8.57 4.83
CA LEU A 69 5.47 9.31 3.58
C LEU A 69 5.89 8.43 2.41
N ASN A 70 6.92 7.60 2.54
CA ASN A 70 7.35 6.70 1.47
C ASN A 70 6.26 5.68 1.08
N ILE A 71 5.50 5.15 2.04
CA ILE A 71 4.34 4.30 1.75
C ILE A 71 3.19 5.12 1.13
N LEU A 72 2.97 6.36 1.57
CA LEU A 72 1.97 7.23 0.95
C LEU A 72 2.34 7.51 -0.52
N TRP A 73 3.62 7.78 -0.81
CA TRP A 73 4.14 8.06 -2.14
C TRP A 73 4.23 6.83 -3.06
N SER A 74 4.06 5.62 -2.54
CA SER A 74 3.93 4.43 -3.37
C SER A 74 2.49 4.14 -3.81
N ILE A 75 1.50 4.89 -3.30
CA ILE A 75 0.07 4.65 -3.50
C ILE A 75 -0.56 5.77 -4.33
N GLU A 76 -1.34 5.39 -5.34
CA GLU A 76 -2.09 6.38 -6.12
C GLU A 76 -3.32 6.91 -5.37
N PRO A 77 -3.66 8.21 -5.52
CA PRO A 77 -3.05 9.20 -6.41
C PRO A 77 -1.92 10.02 -5.77
N PHE A 78 -1.50 9.70 -4.54
CA PHE A 78 -0.47 10.48 -3.84
C PHE A 78 0.88 10.42 -4.55
N LYS A 79 1.19 9.29 -5.22
CA LYS A 79 2.36 9.14 -6.08
C LYS A 79 2.34 10.16 -7.23
N SER A 80 1.38 10.06 -8.14
CA SER A 80 1.29 10.94 -9.32
C SER A 80 1.17 12.42 -8.97
N TYR A 81 0.53 12.75 -7.84
CA TYR A 81 0.29 14.14 -7.43
C TYR A 81 1.24 14.62 -6.33
N ARG A 82 2.36 13.95 -6.09
CA ARG A 82 3.33 14.34 -5.05
C ARG A 82 3.74 15.81 -5.14
N ASN A 83 3.90 16.35 -6.35
CA ASN A 83 4.25 17.75 -6.59
C ASN A 83 3.15 18.77 -6.26
N TYR A 84 1.92 18.33 -5.99
CA TYR A 84 0.82 19.20 -5.55
C TYR A 84 0.87 19.45 -4.05
N ILE A 85 1.70 18.68 -3.33
CA ILE A 85 1.69 18.59 -1.88
C ILE A 85 2.96 19.18 -1.29
N ASN A 86 2.78 20.17 -0.41
CA ASN A 86 3.78 20.52 0.57
C ASN A 86 3.58 19.66 1.82
N VAL A 87 4.66 19.17 2.42
CA VAL A 87 4.66 18.47 3.70
C VAL A 87 5.46 19.26 4.73
N TYR A 88 4.82 19.53 5.85
CA TYR A 88 5.45 20.17 7.01
C TYR A 88 5.29 19.27 8.22
N ALA A 89 6.39 19.01 8.93
CA ALA A 89 6.35 18.41 10.26
C ALA A 89 6.28 19.52 11.31
N VAL A 90 5.38 19.41 12.28
CA VAL A 90 5.39 20.21 13.49
C VAL A 90 5.89 19.32 14.61
N GLU A 91 7.16 19.50 14.97
CA GLU A 91 7.82 18.73 16.00
C GLU A 91 7.50 19.32 17.36
N ILE A 92 6.85 18.53 18.21
CA ILE A 92 6.39 18.96 19.53
C ILE A 92 6.97 17.97 20.56
N ALA A 93 7.89 18.43 21.38
CA ALA A 93 8.46 17.61 22.43
C ALA A 93 7.42 17.35 23.52
N SER A 94 7.03 16.08 23.68
CA SER A 94 6.12 15.66 24.75
C SER A 94 6.87 15.49 26.08
N PRO A 95 6.29 15.93 27.22
CA PRO A 95 6.86 15.66 28.54
C PRO A 95 6.98 14.17 28.86
N GLU A 96 6.01 13.37 28.41
CA GLU A 96 5.98 11.91 28.58
C GLU A 96 6.04 11.17 27.25
N SER A 97 6.62 9.97 27.28
CA SER A 97 6.62 9.04 26.14
C SER A 97 5.33 8.20 26.14
N GLY A 98 4.74 8.03 24.96
CA GLY A 98 3.50 7.28 24.76
C GLY A 98 2.25 8.17 24.73
N VAL A 99 1.10 7.55 24.49
CA VAL A 99 -0.23 8.20 24.41
C VAL A 99 -1.19 7.64 25.47
N ASP A 100 -2.33 8.29 25.65
CA ASP A 100 -3.33 7.90 26.66
C ASP A 100 -3.92 6.49 26.41
N CYS A 101 -4.13 5.75 27.51
CA CYS A 101 -4.83 4.45 27.52
C CYS A 101 -4.24 3.40 26.57
N ASP A 102 -2.91 3.40 26.44
CA ASP A 102 -2.12 2.48 25.62
C ASP A 102 -1.29 1.50 26.50
N PRO A 103 -1.42 0.17 26.33
CA PRO A 103 -2.25 -0.55 25.34
C PRO A 103 -3.71 -0.76 25.75
N GLY A 104 -4.15 -0.29 26.91
CA GLY A 104 -5.54 -0.44 27.34
C GLY A 104 -6.00 0.57 28.38
N LEU A 105 -7.30 0.57 28.69
CA LEU A 105 -7.98 1.51 29.59
C LEU A 105 -7.44 1.56 31.02
N SER A 106 -6.74 0.53 31.48
CA SER A 106 -6.06 0.50 32.78
C SER A 106 -4.68 1.17 32.78
N SER A 107 -4.18 1.55 31.61
CA SER A 107 -2.89 2.22 31.44
C SER A 107 -3.01 3.68 31.86
N PRO A 108 -1.93 4.28 32.41
CA PRO A 108 -1.97 5.68 32.82
C PRO A 108 -2.20 6.60 31.61
N MET A 109 -2.87 7.72 31.86
CA MET A 109 -2.86 8.85 30.94
C MET A 109 -1.47 9.49 30.95
N ARG A 110 -1.08 10.07 29.82
CA ARG A 110 0.19 10.72 29.54
C ARG A 110 -0.06 12.21 29.34
N ASP A 111 0.77 13.03 29.96
CA ASP A 111 0.77 14.46 29.69
C ASP A 111 1.45 14.73 28.35
N THR A 112 0.64 14.82 27.30
CA THR A 112 1.10 15.08 25.93
C THR A 112 0.45 16.33 25.32
N PRO A 113 1.15 17.06 24.44
CA PRO A 113 0.68 18.33 23.90
C PRO A 113 -0.59 18.22 23.05
N LEU A 114 -0.78 17.12 22.32
CA LEU A 114 -1.93 16.91 21.45
C LEU A 114 -3.02 16.05 22.10
N ARG A 115 -2.78 15.52 23.31
CA ARG A 115 -3.69 14.66 24.06
C ARG A 115 -4.22 13.49 23.23
N MET A 116 -3.31 12.83 22.50
CA MET A 116 -3.67 11.65 21.76
C MET A 116 -4.00 10.49 22.72
N GLY A 117 -5.02 9.71 22.37
CA GLY A 117 -5.46 8.61 23.20
C GLY A 117 -6.29 7.57 22.46
N PHE A 118 -6.07 6.30 22.77
CA PHE A 118 -6.90 5.21 22.28
C PHE A 118 -8.29 5.23 22.94
N TRP A 119 -9.20 4.38 22.47
CA TRP A 119 -10.58 4.30 22.97
C TRP A 119 -11.34 5.62 22.84
N GLY A 120 -11.05 6.42 21.81
CA GLY A 120 -11.68 7.72 21.61
C GLY A 120 -11.39 8.72 22.74
N GLY A 121 -10.19 8.68 23.32
CA GLY A 121 -9.81 9.47 24.49
C GLY A 121 -10.22 8.79 25.80
N CYS A 122 -9.82 7.53 25.98
CA CYS A 122 -10.05 6.73 27.20
C CYS A 122 -11.54 6.44 27.52
N ASN A 123 -12.42 6.38 26.52
CA ASN A 123 -13.83 6.04 26.72
C ASN A 123 -14.05 4.51 26.65
N PRO A 124 -14.48 3.84 27.75
CA PRO A 124 -14.72 2.39 27.75
C PRO A 124 -15.85 1.93 26.81
N GLY A 125 -16.70 2.83 26.33
CA GLY A 125 -17.74 2.53 25.33
C GLY A 125 -17.26 2.64 23.87
N SER A 126 -15.99 2.97 23.63
CA SER A 126 -15.40 3.06 22.30
C SER A 126 -14.67 1.78 21.90
N VAL A 127 -14.30 1.65 20.63
CA VAL A 127 -13.40 0.59 20.17
C VAL A 127 -11.94 0.96 20.47
N GLN A 128 -11.14 -0.01 20.91
CA GLN A 128 -9.73 0.21 21.28
C GLN A 128 -8.94 0.98 20.22
N ARG A 129 -9.03 0.56 18.95
CA ARG A 129 -8.26 1.10 17.82
C ARG A 129 -8.54 2.57 17.49
N LEU A 130 -9.58 3.18 18.07
CA LEU A 130 -9.93 4.57 17.80
C LEU A 130 -8.94 5.50 18.54
N LEU A 131 -7.88 5.87 17.85
CA LEU A 131 -6.88 6.83 18.31
C LEU A 131 -7.35 8.24 17.95
N THR A 132 -7.55 9.11 18.92
CA THR A 132 -8.03 10.48 18.67
C THR A 132 -6.97 11.51 19.02
N VAL A 133 -7.23 12.76 18.64
CA VAL A 133 -6.36 13.92 18.90
C VAL A 133 -7.22 15.12 19.33
N SER A 134 -6.68 15.99 20.19
CA SER A 134 -7.31 17.26 20.54
C SER A 134 -7.37 18.18 19.32
N GLN A 135 -8.58 18.46 18.82
CA GLN A 135 -8.80 19.33 17.67
C GLN A 135 -8.25 20.75 17.87
N ALA A 136 -8.42 21.29 19.08
CA ALA A 136 -7.95 22.63 19.43
C ALA A 136 -6.42 22.69 19.42
N ALA A 137 -5.74 21.71 20.02
CA ALA A 137 -4.28 21.65 20.05
C ALA A 137 -3.73 21.42 18.63
N ALA A 138 -4.28 20.46 17.89
CA ALA A 138 -3.86 20.19 16.51
C ALA A 138 -3.99 21.43 15.62
N THR A 139 -5.09 22.18 15.73
CA THR A 139 -5.27 23.44 14.98
C THR A 139 -4.25 24.49 15.40
N GLN A 140 -4.05 24.69 16.71
CA GLN A 140 -3.08 25.65 17.24
C GLN A 140 -1.66 25.40 16.71
N TYR A 141 -1.21 24.14 16.70
CA TYR A 141 0.12 23.81 16.20
C TYR A 141 0.19 23.85 14.67
N ALA A 142 -0.87 23.47 13.95
CA ALA A 142 -0.91 23.60 12.50
C ALA A 142 -0.90 25.07 12.02
N ASP A 143 -1.44 26.00 12.81
CA ASP A 143 -1.42 27.44 12.52
C ASP A 143 -0.01 28.06 12.60
N LEU A 144 0.98 27.34 13.14
CA LEU A 144 2.38 27.75 13.10
C LEU A 144 2.97 27.68 11.69
N VAL A 145 2.37 26.91 10.77
CA VAL A 145 2.86 26.74 9.41
C VAL A 145 2.41 27.91 8.53
N PRO A 146 3.32 28.83 8.11
CA PRO A 146 2.93 30.04 7.41
C PRO A 146 2.30 29.76 6.05
N GLY A 147 1.27 30.54 5.69
CA GLY A 147 0.59 30.45 4.40
C GLY A 147 -0.36 29.27 4.23
N THR A 148 -0.49 28.40 5.24
CA THR A 148 -1.53 27.36 5.28
C THR A 148 -2.83 27.91 5.86
N THR A 149 -3.95 27.34 5.42
CA THR A 149 -5.30 27.65 5.90
C THR A 149 -6.09 26.35 6.05
N SER A 150 -7.23 26.39 6.74
CA SER A 150 -8.12 25.21 6.85
C SER A 150 -8.63 24.70 5.49
N SER A 151 -8.69 25.54 4.44
CA SER A 151 -9.16 25.13 3.13
C SER A 151 -8.10 24.37 2.32
N ASN A 152 -6.83 24.77 2.42
CA ASN A 152 -5.73 24.18 1.65
C ASN A 152 -4.84 23.20 2.45
N ARG A 153 -5.17 22.92 3.71
CA ARG A 153 -4.43 21.95 4.53
C ARG A 153 -5.22 20.71 4.91
N GLN A 154 -4.49 19.66 5.30
CA GLN A 154 -4.99 18.47 6.00
C GLN A 154 -4.01 18.18 7.15
N ILE A 155 -4.54 17.83 8.32
CA ILE A 155 -3.72 17.46 9.48
C ILE A 155 -3.66 15.95 9.62
N LEU A 156 -2.45 15.45 9.88
CA LEU A 156 -2.15 14.09 10.30
C LEU A 156 -1.43 14.13 11.65
N ALA A 157 -1.96 13.46 12.66
CA ALA A 157 -1.28 13.30 13.96
C ALA A 157 -0.76 11.86 14.12
N ILE A 158 0.52 11.71 14.44
CA ILE A 158 1.15 10.41 14.67
C ILE A 158 1.43 10.25 16.16
N GLY A 159 0.88 9.21 16.78
CA GLY A 159 1.09 8.91 18.20
C GLY A 159 2.23 7.90 18.40
N ASN A 160 3.12 8.15 19.37
CA ASN A 160 4.20 7.24 19.74
C ASN A 160 3.66 5.95 20.40
N SER A 161 3.21 5.01 19.59
CA SER A 161 2.63 3.74 20.04
C SER A 161 2.89 2.60 19.05
N ASN A 162 3.07 1.39 19.58
CA ASN A 162 3.10 0.16 18.80
C ASN A 162 1.72 -0.52 18.69
N THR A 163 0.72 -0.04 19.45
CA THR A 163 -0.65 -0.55 19.39
C THR A 163 -1.30 -0.11 18.10
N TYR A 164 -2.00 -1.04 17.44
CA TYR A 164 -2.71 -0.73 16.20
C TYR A 164 -3.87 0.24 16.47
N GLY A 165 -3.86 1.38 15.78
CA GLY A 165 -5.01 2.26 15.71
C GLY A 165 -4.76 3.57 14.99
N GLY A 166 -5.86 4.22 14.71
CA GLY A 166 -5.99 5.42 13.90
C GLY A 166 -7.44 5.89 13.90
N ALA A 167 -7.66 7.07 13.34
CA ALA A 167 -9.00 7.58 13.11
C ALA A 167 -8.97 8.61 11.97
N GLY A 168 -10.06 8.62 11.22
CA GLY A 168 -10.32 9.57 10.16
C GLY A 168 -11.58 10.37 10.48
N GLY A 169 -11.67 11.58 9.92
CA GLY A 169 -12.77 12.50 10.20
C GLY A 169 -12.41 13.88 9.70
N THR A 170 -12.34 14.90 10.56
CA THR A 170 -11.74 16.18 10.17
C THR A 170 -10.21 16.08 10.07
N TYR A 171 -9.61 15.27 10.93
CA TYR A 171 -8.17 15.03 10.99
C TYR A 171 -7.89 13.54 10.91
N ALA A 172 -6.76 13.19 10.30
CA ALA A 172 -6.26 11.83 10.29
C ALA A 172 -5.36 11.61 11.50
N THR A 173 -5.41 10.41 12.08
CA THR A 173 -4.44 9.99 13.09
C THR A 173 -3.93 8.59 12.80
N ALA A 174 -2.71 8.29 13.22
CA ALA A 174 -2.17 6.94 13.19
C ALA A 174 -1.25 6.71 14.39
N SER A 175 -1.24 5.48 14.91
CA SER A 175 -0.09 4.98 15.68
C SER A 175 1.17 5.04 14.79
N GLY A 176 2.36 5.32 15.33
CA GLY A 176 3.60 5.42 14.55
C GLY A 176 4.47 4.16 14.49
N GLY A 177 4.32 3.23 15.45
CA GLY A 177 5.22 2.09 15.63
C GLY A 177 4.65 0.71 15.31
N ASN A 178 3.35 0.59 15.03
CA ASN A 178 2.73 -0.69 14.66
C ASN A 178 3.21 -1.19 13.29
N ALA A 179 3.21 -2.50 13.04
CA ALA A 179 3.60 -3.06 11.73
C ALA A 179 2.78 -2.47 10.56
N LEU A 180 1.48 -2.25 10.76
CA LEU A 180 0.54 -1.69 9.79
C LEU A 180 0.45 -0.16 9.83
N SER A 181 1.16 0.49 10.75
CA SER A 181 1.06 1.92 11.09
C SER A 181 1.08 2.85 9.87
N ALA A 182 2.06 2.67 8.98
CA ALA A 182 2.19 3.50 7.79
C ALA A 182 1.04 3.30 6.78
N LEU A 183 0.39 2.12 6.77
CA LEU A 183 -0.79 1.85 5.94
C LEU A 183 -2.08 2.42 6.54
N ILE A 184 -2.10 2.77 7.84
CA ILE A 184 -3.22 3.49 8.45
C ILE A 184 -3.31 4.90 7.84
N THR A 185 -2.19 5.57 7.59
CA THR A 185 -2.17 6.94 7.06
C THR A 185 -3.00 7.13 5.78
N PRO A 186 -2.78 6.37 4.68
CA PRO A 186 -3.60 6.51 3.49
C PRO A 186 -5.08 6.20 3.76
N HIS A 187 -5.41 5.18 4.56
CA HIS A 187 -6.80 4.87 4.94
C HIS A 187 -7.50 6.06 5.64
N GLU A 188 -6.86 6.65 6.65
CA GLU A 188 -7.45 7.75 7.41
C GLU A 188 -7.48 9.07 6.64
N LEU A 189 -6.56 9.27 5.68
CA LEU A 189 -6.66 10.34 4.68
C LEU A 189 -7.81 10.08 3.69
N GLY A 190 -8.13 8.82 3.38
CA GLY A 190 -9.34 8.44 2.64
C GLY A 190 -10.61 9.02 3.26
N HIS A 191 -10.73 8.94 4.58
CA HIS A 191 -11.80 9.61 5.31
C HIS A 191 -11.62 11.14 5.33
N SER A 192 -10.46 11.61 5.78
CA SER A 192 -10.30 13.01 6.18
C SER A 192 -10.19 13.98 5.00
N LEU A 193 -9.55 13.54 3.92
CA LEU A 193 -9.45 14.27 2.66
C LEU A 193 -10.53 13.83 1.67
N GLY A 194 -10.72 12.52 1.51
CA GLY A 194 -11.64 11.94 0.53
C GLY A 194 -13.12 12.07 0.88
N GLY A 195 -13.45 12.08 2.17
CA GLY A 195 -14.82 11.88 2.66
C GLY A 195 -15.34 10.48 2.32
N LEU A 196 -14.45 9.50 2.17
CA LEU A 196 -14.79 8.09 1.97
C LEU A 196 -15.30 7.50 3.29
N GLN A 197 -16.06 6.42 3.20
CA GLN A 197 -16.56 5.64 4.33
C GLN A 197 -15.87 4.26 4.36
N ASP A 198 -16.01 3.56 5.47
CA ASP A 198 -15.44 2.23 5.61
C ASP A 198 -16.19 1.20 4.76
N GLU A 199 -15.44 0.35 4.07
CA GLU A 199 -15.95 -0.72 3.21
C GLU A 199 -15.93 -2.10 3.91
N TYR A 200 -15.45 -2.15 5.15
CA TYR A 200 -15.57 -3.35 5.98
C TYR A 200 -16.94 -3.46 6.65
N ASP A 201 -17.32 -4.68 6.99
CA ASP A 201 -18.67 -5.12 7.30
C ASP A 201 -18.88 -5.39 8.80
N TYR A 202 -18.11 -4.71 9.64
CA TYR A 202 -18.14 -4.79 11.10
C TYR A 202 -17.77 -3.45 11.74
N TYR A 203 -18.35 -3.10 12.89
CA TYR A 203 -17.92 -1.92 13.65
C TYR A 203 -16.83 -2.29 14.66
N ALA A 204 -17.15 -3.29 15.49
CA ALA A 204 -16.22 -3.96 16.41
C ALA A 204 -15.70 -5.25 15.76
N ARG A 205 -14.41 -5.55 15.94
CA ARG A 205 -13.85 -6.78 15.39
C ARG A 205 -14.47 -8.00 16.08
N GLY A 206 -14.66 -9.09 15.33
CA GLY A 206 -15.28 -10.33 15.83
C GLY A 206 -16.81 -10.32 15.80
N GLU A 207 -17.43 -9.18 15.47
CA GLU A 207 -18.87 -9.02 15.40
C GLU A 207 -19.29 -8.60 13.99
N ARG A 208 -19.87 -9.54 13.24
CA ARG A 208 -20.42 -9.23 11.91
C ARG A 208 -21.55 -8.22 12.04
N GLY A 209 -21.51 -7.19 11.20
CA GLY A 209 -22.52 -6.13 11.16
C GLY A 209 -23.94 -6.65 10.91
N ALA A 210 -24.92 -6.00 11.53
CA ALA A 210 -26.32 -6.21 11.19
C ALA A 210 -26.58 -5.85 9.70
N PRO A 211 -27.65 -6.39 9.08
CA PRO A 211 -28.05 -5.94 7.75
C PRO A 211 -28.34 -4.44 7.72
N TYR A 212 -27.92 -3.78 6.65
CA TYR A 212 -28.26 -2.38 6.39
C TYR A 212 -29.75 -2.25 6.07
N ASP A 213 -30.47 -1.40 6.79
CA ASP A 213 -31.91 -1.15 6.65
C ASP A 213 -32.25 0.31 6.26
N GLY A 214 -31.21 1.12 6.02
CA GLY A 214 -31.33 2.52 5.66
C GLY A 214 -31.69 2.75 4.18
N PRO A 215 -31.90 4.02 3.79
CA PRO A 215 -32.09 4.40 2.39
C PRO A 215 -30.78 4.29 1.58
N GLU A 216 -30.85 4.56 0.28
CA GLU A 216 -29.66 4.65 -0.58
C GLU A 216 -28.57 5.54 0.07
N PRO A 217 -27.36 5.00 0.33
CA PRO A 217 -26.32 5.76 1.01
C PRO A 217 -25.94 7.04 0.25
N SER A 218 -25.60 8.12 0.97
CA SER A 218 -24.97 9.31 0.36
C SER A 218 -23.51 9.09 -0.03
N SER A 219 -22.92 8.01 0.48
CA SER A 219 -21.59 7.52 0.17
C SER A 219 -21.42 7.27 -1.34
N ILE A 220 -20.29 7.66 -1.92
CA ILE A 220 -20.07 7.50 -3.37
C ILE A 220 -19.72 6.06 -3.79
N HIS A 221 -19.21 5.28 -2.84
CA HIS A 221 -18.70 3.91 -3.00
C HIS A 221 -19.51 2.89 -2.16
N HIS A 222 -20.75 3.25 -1.81
CA HIS A 222 -21.74 2.30 -1.30
C HIS A 222 -23.08 2.51 -1.99
N THR A 223 -23.81 1.43 -2.28
CA THR A 223 -25.09 1.48 -3.00
C THR A 223 -26.03 0.36 -2.60
N LEU A 224 -27.34 0.56 -2.81
CA LEU A 224 -28.37 -0.49 -2.83
C LEU A 224 -28.75 -0.88 -4.27
N LEU A 225 -28.34 -0.07 -5.25
CA LEU A 225 -28.68 -0.25 -6.66
C LEU A 225 -28.02 -1.49 -7.25
N THR A 226 -28.65 -2.09 -8.25
CA THR A 226 -28.00 -3.08 -9.13
C THR A 226 -27.04 -2.41 -10.11
N ASP A 227 -26.12 -3.19 -10.66
CA ASP A 227 -25.21 -2.73 -11.70
C ASP A 227 -25.98 -2.11 -12.88
N GLN A 228 -27.08 -2.76 -13.30
CA GLN A 228 -27.96 -2.23 -14.34
C GLN A 228 -28.63 -0.91 -13.92
N GLN A 229 -29.09 -0.79 -12.68
CA GLN A 229 -29.67 0.47 -12.19
C GLN A 229 -28.63 1.60 -12.13
N MET A 230 -27.39 1.32 -11.74
CA MET A 230 -26.30 2.30 -11.78
C MET A 230 -26.01 2.77 -13.20
N LEU A 231 -25.99 1.85 -14.17
CA LEU A 231 -25.84 2.16 -15.60
C LEU A 231 -27.01 3.00 -16.12
N ASP A 232 -28.25 2.57 -15.89
CA ASP A 232 -29.46 3.24 -16.38
C ASP A 232 -29.63 4.65 -15.79
N GLN A 233 -29.26 4.83 -14.51
CA GLN A 233 -29.37 6.10 -13.80
C GLN A 233 -28.12 6.97 -13.92
N HIS A 234 -27.03 6.46 -14.50
CA HIS A 234 -25.72 7.12 -14.54
C HIS A 234 -25.26 7.64 -13.17
N THR A 235 -25.33 6.79 -12.15
CA THR A 235 -25.03 7.16 -10.75
C THR A 235 -23.96 6.26 -10.13
N LYS A 236 -23.41 6.69 -8.99
CA LYS A 236 -22.36 5.98 -8.25
C LYS A 236 -21.13 5.73 -9.14
N TRP A 237 -20.67 4.50 -9.24
CA TRP A 237 -19.48 4.12 -10.01
C TRP A 237 -19.80 3.46 -11.36
N TYR A 238 -20.94 3.81 -11.97
CA TYR A 238 -21.33 3.23 -13.26
C TYR A 238 -20.25 3.31 -14.35
N ARG A 239 -19.39 4.34 -14.32
CA ARG A 239 -18.27 4.53 -15.26
C ARG A 239 -17.13 3.54 -15.08
N TRP A 240 -17.06 2.85 -13.94
CA TRP A 240 -15.99 1.91 -13.60
C TRP A 240 -16.43 0.44 -13.65
N LEU A 241 -17.74 0.16 -13.78
CA LEU A 241 -18.25 -1.22 -13.79
C LEU A 241 -17.57 -2.07 -14.87
N GLY A 242 -17.10 -3.25 -14.46
CA GLY A 242 -16.45 -4.24 -15.32
C GLY A 242 -14.94 -4.07 -15.48
N GLU A 243 -14.35 -3.00 -14.96
CA GLU A 243 -12.91 -2.78 -15.05
C GLU A 243 -12.12 -3.69 -14.09
N PRO A 244 -10.94 -4.20 -14.47
CA PRO A 244 -10.03 -4.82 -13.52
C PRO A 244 -9.66 -3.86 -12.39
N SER A 245 -9.92 -4.23 -11.15
CA SER A 245 -9.59 -3.39 -9.99
C SER A 245 -8.08 -3.41 -9.74
N GLU A 246 -7.49 -2.25 -9.47
CA GLU A 246 -6.07 -2.15 -9.10
C GLU A 246 -5.76 -2.83 -7.77
N SER A 247 -6.79 -2.98 -6.93
CA SER A 247 -6.73 -3.71 -5.66
C SER A 247 -7.04 -5.21 -5.82
N GLY A 248 -7.30 -5.68 -7.04
CA GLY A 248 -7.61 -7.08 -7.32
C GLY A 248 -9.09 -7.33 -7.65
N GLY A 249 -9.33 -8.30 -8.55
CA GLY A 249 -10.65 -8.62 -9.07
C GLY A 249 -11.14 -7.61 -10.10
N THR A 250 -12.46 -7.39 -10.17
CA THR A 250 -13.10 -6.41 -11.05
C THR A 250 -13.98 -5.45 -10.27
N ILE A 251 -14.14 -4.22 -10.74
CA ILE A 251 -15.12 -3.28 -10.22
C ILE A 251 -16.52 -3.78 -10.59
N GLY A 252 -17.36 -3.90 -9.57
CA GLY A 252 -18.69 -4.46 -9.65
C GLY A 252 -19.48 -4.09 -8.40
N ARG A 253 -20.14 -5.07 -7.80
CA ARG A 253 -20.97 -4.84 -6.62
C ARG A 253 -20.83 -5.99 -5.63
N TYR A 254 -20.09 -5.73 -4.55
CA TYR A 254 -19.72 -6.72 -3.53
C TYR A 254 -20.46 -6.43 -2.24
N GLU A 255 -21.18 -7.41 -1.71
CA GLU A 255 -22.03 -7.21 -0.52
C GLU A 255 -21.18 -6.96 0.73
N GLY A 256 -21.68 -6.08 1.61
CA GLY A 256 -21.06 -5.66 2.85
C GLY A 256 -20.25 -4.37 2.71
N GLY A 257 -20.32 -3.54 3.76
CA GLY A 257 -19.70 -2.21 3.84
C GLY A 257 -20.47 -1.33 4.82
N MET A 258 -19.98 -0.13 5.13
CA MET A 258 -20.58 0.76 6.14
C MET A 258 -20.88 0.05 7.49
N TYR A 259 -19.99 -0.86 7.90
CA TYR A 259 -20.15 -1.69 9.10
C TYR A 259 -21.33 -2.67 9.07
N ALA A 260 -22.02 -2.82 7.94
CA ALA A 260 -23.14 -3.74 7.76
C ALA A 260 -22.70 -5.02 7.03
N GLY A 261 -23.15 -6.17 7.54
CA GLY A 261 -22.83 -7.49 6.99
C GLY A 261 -23.54 -7.81 5.67
N SER A 262 -24.67 -7.17 5.38
CA SER A 262 -25.49 -7.45 4.20
C SER A 262 -26.40 -6.28 3.87
N GLY A 263 -27.01 -6.28 2.68
CA GLY A 263 -28.00 -5.28 2.28
C GLY A 263 -27.42 -3.93 1.86
N VAL A 264 -26.10 -3.81 1.73
CA VAL A 264 -25.39 -2.68 1.11
C VAL A 264 -24.19 -3.23 0.36
N TRP A 265 -23.78 -2.57 -0.73
CA TRP A 265 -22.69 -3.06 -1.57
C TRP A 265 -21.63 -1.99 -1.84
N ARG A 266 -20.38 -2.43 -1.93
CA ARG A 266 -19.17 -1.65 -2.27
C ARG A 266 -18.67 -2.00 -3.69
N PRO A 267 -17.77 -1.19 -4.30
CA PRO A 267 -17.39 -1.37 -5.69
C PRO A 267 -16.42 -2.53 -5.96
N SER A 268 -15.64 -2.97 -4.97
CA SER A 268 -14.50 -3.86 -5.19
C SER A 268 -14.42 -5.00 -4.16
N ALA A 269 -13.73 -6.09 -4.51
CA ALA A 269 -13.45 -7.17 -3.56
C ALA A 269 -12.52 -6.69 -2.44
N HIS A 270 -11.50 -5.89 -2.82
CA HIS A 270 -10.47 -5.32 -1.98
C HIS A 270 -10.32 -3.82 -2.27
N SER A 271 -9.98 -3.06 -1.23
CA SER A 271 -9.73 -1.63 -1.28
C SER A 271 -9.03 -1.23 0.03
N MET A 272 -8.24 -0.16 0.00
CA MET A 272 -7.65 0.48 1.18
C MET A 272 -8.72 0.81 2.22
N MET A 273 -9.95 1.10 1.79
CA MET A 273 -11.10 1.39 2.68
C MET A 273 -11.72 0.13 3.30
N LYS A 274 -11.29 -1.07 2.90
CA LYS A 274 -11.74 -2.36 3.45
C LYS A 274 -10.66 -3.07 4.24
N ALA A 275 -9.47 -3.22 3.66
CA ALA A 275 -8.37 -4.01 4.22
C ALA A 275 -7.04 -3.31 3.94
N LEU A 276 -6.30 -3.00 5.01
CA LEU A 276 -4.97 -2.42 4.89
C LEU A 276 -4.03 -3.36 4.13
N GLY A 277 -3.20 -2.77 3.29
CA GLY A 277 -2.21 -3.45 2.45
C GLY A 277 -2.53 -3.37 0.97
N TYR A 278 -3.80 -3.36 0.59
CA TYR A 278 -4.24 -3.12 -0.79
C TYR A 278 -4.31 -1.62 -1.10
N TYR A 279 -4.25 -1.26 -2.38
CA TYR A 279 -4.44 0.10 -2.86
C TYR A 279 -5.89 0.58 -2.71
N PHE A 280 -6.14 1.86 -3.00
CA PHE A 280 -7.51 2.30 -3.26
C PHE A 280 -8.02 1.60 -4.53
N ASP A 281 -9.29 1.19 -4.54
CA ASP A 281 -9.93 0.90 -5.82
C ASP A 281 -10.16 2.19 -6.62
N GLN A 282 -10.49 2.04 -7.90
CA GLN A 282 -10.63 3.19 -8.81
C GLN A 282 -11.70 4.20 -8.39
N VAL A 283 -12.77 3.78 -7.70
CA VAL A 283 -13.83 4.69 -7.24
C VAL A 283 -13.29 5.58 -6.11
N ALA A 284 -12.58 4.97 -5.16
CA ALA A 284 -11.89 5.70 -4.11
C ALA A 284 -10.75 6.57 -4.67
N ARG A 285 -9.97 6.06 -5.62
CA ARG A 285 -8.86 6.78 -6.27
C ARG A 285 -9.35 8.02 -7.02
N GLU A 286 -10.41 7.92 -7.82
CA GLU A 286 -11.03 9.07 -8.51
C GLU A 286 -11.41 10.17 -7.51
N ARG A 287 -12.03 9.78 -6.40
CA ARG A 287 -12.41 10.72 -5.35
C ARG A 287 -11.21 11.37 -4.67
N MET A 288 -10.18 10.59 -4.37
CA MET A 288 -8.96 11.12 -3.78
C MET A 288 -8.27 12.10 -4.72
N THR A 289 -8.20 11.79 -6.02
CA THR A 289 -7.64 12.69 -7.04
C THR A 289 -8.43 13.99 -7.10
N GLN A 290 -9.76 13.92 -7.14
CA GLN A 290 -10.63 15.10 -7.10
C GLN A 290 -10.32 15.99 -5.88
N ARG A 291 -10.20 15.39 -4.69
CA ARG A 291 -10.03 16.11 -3.43
C ARG A 291 -8.64 16.71 -3.27
N LEU A 292 -7.62 16.02 -3.74
CA LEU A 292 -6.24 16.49 -3.76
C LEU A 292 -6.11 17.68 -4.74
N SER A 293 -6.56 17.52 -5.98
CA SER A 293 -6.46 18.57 -7.00
C SER A 293 -7.27 19.82 -6.63
N ALA A 294 -8.42 19.67 -5.95
CA ALA A 294 -9.23 20.80 -5.48
C ALA A 294 -8.54 21.65 -4.38
N LYS A 295 -7.47 21.16 -3.76
CA LYS A 295 -6.68 21.89 -2.75
C LYS A 295 -5.45 22.59 -3.31
N ALA A 296 -5.20 22.48 -4.62
CA ALA A 296 -4.09 23.13 -5.31
C ALA A 296 -4.60 23.99 -6.47
N ASN A 297 -3.83 25.02 -6.85
CA ASN A 297 -4.21 25.89 -7.97
C ASN A 297 -3.58 25.39 -9.27
N LEU A 298 -4.34 25.12 -10.31
CA LEU A 298 -3.72 24.72 -11.60
C LEU A 298 -2.90 25.85 -12.24
N PHE A 299 -3.30 27.12 -12.04
CA PHE A 299 -2.47 28.28 -12.37
C PHE A 299 -1.52 28.60 -11.22
N GLN A 300 -0.23 28.45 -11.48
CA GLN A 300 0.82 28.82 -10.52
C GLN A 300 1.19 30.30 -10.62
N ASP A 301 1.33 30.78 -11.86
CA ASP A 301 1.47 32.18 -12.19
C ASP A 301 0.98 32.43 -13.62
N SER A 302 0.78 33.68 -14.02
CA SER A 302 0.55 34.05 -15.41
C SER A 302 0.76 35.53 -15.64
N THR A 303 0.69 35.95 -16.91
CA THR A 303 0.40 37.35 -17.26
C THR A 303 -0.82 37.83 -16.44
N PRO A 304 -0.75 38.98 -15.74
CA PRO A 304 -1.85 39.47 -14.92
C PRO A 304 -3.16 39.55 -15.69
N ALA A 305 -4.26 39.15 -15.06
CA ALA A 305 -5.59 39.24 -15.68
C ALA A 305 -5.94 40.71 -15.98
N GLY A 306 -6.58 40.95 -17.13
CA GLY A 306 -6.94 42.31 -17.56
C GLY A 306 -6.68 42.53 -19.04
N GLN A 307 -6.13 43.69 -19.37
CA GLN A 307 -5.86 44.08 -20.75
C GLN A 307 -4.40 43.80 -21.15
N VAL A 308 -4.19 43.30 -22.37
CA VAL A 308 -2.88 43.03 -22.97
C VAL A 308 -2.79 43.69 -24.35
N GLY A 309 -1.58 44.02 -24.79
CA GLY A 309 -1.35 44.58 -26.12
C GLY A 309 -1.36 43.51 -27.23
N PRO A 310 -1.65 43.86 -28.49
CA PRO A 310 -1.65 42.91 -29.61
C PRO A 310 -0.23 42.42 -29.99
N ASN A 311 0.81 43.06 -29.46
CA ASN A 311 2.21 42.67 -29.64
C ASN A 311 2.82 42.01 -28.37
N GLN A 312 1.98 41.59 -27.44
CA GLN A 312 2.40 41.00 -26.17
C GLN A 312 2.49 39.48 -26.27
N VAL A 313 3.48 38.90 -25.59
CA VAL A 313 3.49 37.48 -25.24
C VAL A 313 2.67 37.28 -23.96
N VAL A 314 1.61 36.51 -24.06
CA VAL A 314 0.77 36.12 -22.92
C VAL A 314 1.18 34.73 -22.49
N TRP A 315 1.55 34.57 -21.22
CA TRP A 315 2.13 33.35 -20.67
C TRP A 315 1.41 32.90 -19.40
N LEU A 316 1.57 31.63 -19.04
CA LEU A 316 1.10 31.01 -17.80
C LEU A 316 2.10 29.95 -17.31
N GLN A 317 2.02 29.63 -16.03
CA GLN A 317 2.72 28.50 -15.39
C GLN A 317 1.69 27.56 -14.78
N THR A 318 1.96 26.26 -14.88
CA THR A 318 1.04 25.20 -14.46
C THR A 318 1.55 24.45 -13.23
N LEU A 319 0.74 23.55 -12.68
CA LEU A 319 1.25 22.46 -11.84
C LEU A 319 1.87 21.36 -12.71
N HIS A 320 2.68 20.49 -12.07
CA HIS A 320 3.46 19.45 -12.73
C HIS A 320 3.25 18.09 -12.02
N PRO A 321 2.18 17.33 -12.33
CA PRO A 321 2.05 15.94 -11.89
C PRO A 321 3.26 15.11 -12.33
N LEU A 322 3.60 14.07 -11.57
CA LEU A 322 4.82 13.30 -11.82
C LEU A 322 4.67 12.34 -13.01
N ASP A 323 3.47 11.86 -13.32
CA ASP A 323 3.25 10.83 -14.34
C ASP A 323 2.69 11.36 -15.66
N HIS A 324 2.25 12.63 -15.70
CA HIS A 324 1.67 13.24 -16.89
C HIS A 324 1.74 14.78 -16.89
N GLU A 325 1.73 15.37 -18.08
CA GLU A 325 1.64 16.82 -18.24
C GLU A 325 0.19 17.32 -18.26
N LEU A 326 -0.03 18.51 -17.71
CA LEU A 326 -1.32 19.20 -17.86
C LEU A 326 -1.49 19.73 -19.29
N THR A 327 -2.71 19.57 -19.82
CA THR A 327 -3.07 20.06 -21.15
C THR A 327 -3.48 21.53 -21.09
N VAL A 328 -2.87 22.36 -21.92
CA VAL A 328 -3.21 23.77 -22.08
C VAL A 328 -3.80 24.00 -23.46
N SER A 329 -4.94 24.67 -23.51
CA SER A 329 -5.58 25.10 -24.75
C SER A 329 -5.79 26.61 -24.74
N TRP A 330 -5.49 27.25 -25.87
CA TRP A 330 -5.69 28.68 -26.06
C TRP A 330 -6.80 28.92 -27.08
N THR A 331 -7.69 29.86 -26.78
CA THR A 331 -8.73 30.32 -27.70
C THR A 331 -8.69 31.83 -27.86
N LEU A 332 -8.93 32.31 -29.08
CA LEU A 332 -9.13 33.71 -29.42
C LEU A 332 -10.58 33.89 -29.91
N ASP A 333 -11.37 34.68 -29.19
CA ASP A 333 -12.82 34.86 -29.43
C ASP A 333 -13.56 33.52 -29.57
N GLY A 334 -13.17 32.53 -28.76
CA GLY A 334 -13.73 31.17 -28.78
C GLY A 334 -13.17 30.24 -29.86
N THR A 335 -12.31 30.73 -30.76
CA THR A 335 -11.64 29.89 -31.77
C THR A 335 -10.33 29.33 -31.23
N THR A 336 -10.12 28.02 -31.29
CA THR A 336 -8.90 27.36 -30.78
C THR A 336 -7.67 27.71 -31.62
N LEU A 337 -6.57 28.05 -30.95
CA LEU A 337 -5.27 28.32 -31.55
C LEU A 337 -4.41 27.04 -31.61
N PRO A 338 -3.67 26.78 -32.70
CA PRO A 338 -2.85 25.58 -32.88
C PRO A 338 -1.54 25.68 -32.09
N THR A 339 -1.63 25.59 -30.77
CA THR A 339 -0.51 25.86 -29.83
C THR A 339 0.14 24.61 -29.25
N ALA A 340 -0.38 23.40 -29.54
CA ALA A 340 0.18 22.12 -29.11
C ALA A 340 0.60 22.08 -27.62
N THR A 341 -0.27 22.60 -26.74
CA THR A 341 -0.09 22.73 -25.28
C THR A 341 0.93 23.76 -24.78
N ALA A 342 1.38 24.69 -25.63
CA ALA A 342 2.32 25.74 -25.24
C ALA A 342 1.85 26.55 -24.02
N ARG A 343 2.80 26.91 -23.16
CA ARG A 343 2.59 27.72 -21.96
C ARG A 343 2.49 29.22 -22.24
N PHE A 344 2.62 29.63 -23.50
CA PHE A 344 2.46 31.02 -23.92
C PHE A 344 1.92 31.14 -25.35
N VAL A 345 1.43 32.32 -25.68
CA VAL A 345 1.02 32.76 -27.02
C VAL A 345 1.66 34.11 -27.31
N ASP A 346 2.42 34.19 -28.39
CA ASP A 346 2.87 35.46 -28.95
C ASP A 346 1.78 36.05 -29.83
N LEU A 347 1.09 37.07 -29.33
CA LEU A 347 -0.01 37.72 -30.04
C LEU A 347 0.44 38.41 -31.33
N SER A 348 1.72 38.79 -31.45
CA SER A 348 2.26 39.44 -32.64
C SER A 348 2.28 38.51 -33.87
N THR A 349 2.25 37.20 -33.64
CA THR A 349 2.19 36.17 -34.69
C THR A 349 0.77 35.93 -35.21
N LEU A 350 -0.24 36.45 -34.51
CA LEU A 350 -1.65 36.28 -34.86
C LEU A 350 -2.12 37.42 -35.76
N ASN A 351 -2.87 37.08 -36.80
CA ASN A 351 -3.53 38.08 -37.65
C ASN A 351 -4.83 38.54 -36.97
N LEU A 352 -4.72 39.48 -36.04
CA LEU A 352 -5.83 39.99 -35.24
C LEU A 352 -6.69 41.00 -36.05
N PRO A 353 -8.02 40.81 -36.14
CA PRO A 353 -8.91 41.83 -36.70
C PRO A 353 -8.87 43.16 -35.95
N THR A 354 -9.49 44.21 -36.52
CA THR A 354 -9.63 45.48 -35.80
C THR A 354 -10.66 45.35 -34.68
N GLY A 355 -10.27 45.69 -33.45
CA GLY A 355 -11.15 45.70 -32.30
C GLY A 355 -10.49 45.08 -31.08
N LYS A 356 -11.28 44.93 -30.01
CA LYS A 356 -10.85 44.19 -28.82
C LYS A 356 -11.15 42.71 -29.03
N HIS A 357 -10.23 41.85 -28.59
CA HIS A 357 -10.39 40.39 -28.65
C HIS A 357 -10.28 39.77 -27.26
N THR A 358 -10.86 38.60 -27.08
CA THR A 358 -10.76 37.82 -25.84
C THR A 358 -9.85 36.63 -26.07
N LEU A 359 -8.66 36.65 -25.46
CA LEU A 359 -7.79 35.48 -25.38
C LEU A 359 -8.13 34.71 -24.11
N THR A 360 -8.31 33.40 -24.19
CA THR A 360 -8.58 32.53 -23.04
C THR A 360 -7.66 31.32 -23.06
N ALA A 361 -6.96 31.08 -21.96
CA ALA A 361 -6.25 29.84 -21.69
C ALA A 361 -7.13 28.92 -20.82
N THR A 362 -7.13 27.63 -21.12
CA THR A 362 -7.77 26.59 -20.29
C THR A 362 -6.76 25.49 -20.01
N ILE A 363 -6.53 25.22 -18.73
CA ILE A 363 -5.72 24.11 -18.21
C ILE A 363 -6.67 22.98 -17.85
N VAL A 364 -6.37 21.77 -18.32
CA VAL A 364 -7.10 20.54 -17.99
C VAL A 364 -6.09 19.50 -17.53
N ASP A 365 -6.41 18.83 -16.43
CA ASP A 365 -5.74 17.61 -16.01
C ASP A 365 -6.29 16.42 -16.83
N PRO A 366 -5.47 15.81 -17.70
CA PRO A 366 -5.90 14.73 -18.59
C PRO A 366 -5.92 13.36 -17.90
N THR A 367 -5.62 13.25 -16.60
CA THR A 367 -5.53 11.97 -15.90
C THR A 367 -6.71 11.05 -16.19
N GLU A 368 -6.42 9.77 -16.39
CA GLU A 368 -7.43 8.72 -16.50
C GLU A 368 -8.03 8.36 -15.13
N PHE A 369 -7.45 8.90 -14.05
CA PHE A 369 -7.91 8.66 -12.68
C PHE A 369 -9.28 9.26 -12.42
N ILE A 370 -9.70 10.25 -13.21
CA ILE A 370 -11.01 10.86 -13.14
C ILE A 370 -11.76 10.56 -14.44
N ARG A 371 -12.89 9.85 -14.34
CA ARG A 371 -13.78 9.55 -15.46
C ARG A 371 -14.99 10.47 -15.50
N ASP A 372 -15.38 11.06 -14.38
CA ASP A 372 -16.44 12.04 -14.36
C ASP A 372 -15.92 13.39 -14.89
N PRO A 373 -16.34 13.82 -16.09
CA PRO A 373 -15.88 15.09 -16.65
C PRO A 373 -16.30 16.31 -15.82
N SER A 374 -17.34 16.19 -14.98
CA SER A 374 -17.81 17.31 -14.14
C SER A 374 -16.89 17.63 -12.97
N VAL A 375 -16.02 16.69 -12.58
CA VAL A 375 -15.06 16.85 -11.48
C VAL A 375 -13.60 16.87 -11.96
N ARG A 376 -13.38 16.77 -13.27
CA ARG A 376 -12.04 16.85 -13.87
C ARG A 376 -11.41 18.21 -13.56
N PRO A 377 -10.21 18.26 -12.95
CA PRO A 377 -9.54 19.50 -12.62
C PRO A 377 -9.36 20.34 -13.88
N THR A 378 -10.01 21.50 -13.89
CA THR A 378 -10.03 22.44 -15.02
C THR A 378 -9.97 23.85 -14.48
N ALA A 379 -9.16 24.71 -15.09
CA ALA A 379 -9.10 26.12 -14.76
C ALA A 379 -8.94 26.95 -16.04
N SER A 380 -9.63 28.08 -16.12
CA SER A 380 -9.50 29.02 -17.25
C SER A 380 -9.15 30.43 -16.78
N ARG A 381 -8.42 31.15 -17.62
CA ARG A 381 -8.09 32.57 -17.43
C ARG A 381 -8.21 33.31 -18.76
N SER A 382 -8.73 34.53 -18.73
CA SER A 382 -8.96 35.33 -19.94
C SER A 382 -8.33 36.71 -19.84
N TRP A 383 -7.92 37.22 -20.99
CA TRP A 383 -7.35 38.55 -21.18
C TRP A 383 -8.06 39.26 -22.34
N THR A 384 -8.23 40.58 -22.21
CA THR A 384 -8.72 41.42 -23.30
C THR A 384 -7.53 41.97 -24.08
N VAL A 385 -7.37 41.53 -25.33
CA VAL A 385 -6.40 42.12 -26.25
C VAL A 385 -6.96 43.47 -26.70
N ASP A 386 -6.30 44.55 -26.30
CA ASP A 386 -6.70 45.93 -26.62
C ASP A 386 -5.69 46.57 -27.58
N PRO A 387 -6.08 46.92 -28.82
CA PRO A 387 -5.16 47.50 -29.80
C PRO A 387 -4.63 48.89 -29.39
N ALA A 388 -5.22 49.53 -28.38
CA ALA A 388 -4.71 50.78 -27.83
C ALA A 388 -3.50 50.59 -26.90
N LEU A 389 -3.18 49.35 -26.52
CA LEU A 389 -2.06 49.00 -25.65
C LEU A 389 -0.89 48.47 -26.45
N SER A 390 0.28 48.44 -25.83
CA SER A 390 1.47 47.79 -26.37
C SER A 390 2.29 47.19 -25.24
N ALA A 391 2.90 46.03 -25.48
CA ALA A 391 3.87 45.47 -24.57
C ALA A 391 5.05 46.43 -24.42
N THR A 392 5.47 46.67 -23.18
CA THR A 392 6.70 47.40 -22.90
C THR A 392 7.80 46.35 -22.69
N PRO A 393 8.90 46.38 -23.46
CA PRO A 393 10.03 45.50 -23.20
C PRO A 393 10.58 45.77 -21.81
N VAL A 394 10.66 44.74 -20.98
CA VAL A 394 11.42 44.76 -19.74
C VAL A 394 12.60 43.83 -19.95
N GLU A 395 13.80 44.41 -19.98
CA GLU A 395 15.02 43.63 -20.08
C GLU A 395 15.27 42.97 -18.71
N GLN A 396 15.06 41.65 -18.66
CA GLN A 396 15.28 40.84 -17.48
C GLN A 396 16.26 39.73 -17.84
N ALA A 397 17.18 39.40 -16.93
CA ALA A 397 18.08 38.28 -17.11
C ALA A 397 17.29 36.96 -17.23
N VAL A 398 17.77 36.05 -18.07
CA VAL A 398 17.22 34.70 -18.16
C VAL A 398 17.73 33.91 -16.97
N GLU A 399 16.82 33.54 -16.08
CA GLU A 399 17.10 32.75 -14.88
C GLU A 399 16.00 31.69 -14.71
N PHE A 400 16.31 30.62 -13.97
CA PHE A 400 15.29 29.67 -13.53
C PHE A 400 14.53 30.23 -12.32
N THR A 401 13.20 30.21 -12.38
CA THR A 401 12.31 30.74 -11.33
C THR A 401 11.64 29.66 -10.51
N GLY A 402 11.67 28.41 -10.98
CA GLY A 402 11.18 27.23 -10.27
C GLY A 402 11.56 25.95 -11.02
N SER A 403 11.67 24.84 -10.31
CA SER A 403 12.01 23.56 -10.94
C SER A 403 11.64 22.38 -10.06
N THR A 404 11.63 21.17 -10.62
CA THR A 404 11.70 19.94 -9.82
C THR A 404 12.91 20.03 -8.87
N ALA A 405 12.78 19.54 -7.64
CA ALA A 405 13.83 19.59 -6.65
C ALA A 405 15.09 18.83 -7.12
N THR A 406 16.27 19.30 -6.70
CA THR A 406 17.58 18.74 -7.11
C THR A 406 18.33 18.08 -5.95
N ASP A 407 17.72 18.05 -4.76
CA ASP A 407 18.27 17.44 -3.55
C ASP A 407 18.16 15.91 -3.52
N HIS A 408 17.32 15.35 -4.41
CA HIS A 408 17.12 13.92 -4.58
C HIS A 408 17.01 13.56 -6.07
N PRO A 409 17.34 12.31 -6.45
CA PRO A 409 17.12 11.82 -7.80
C PRO A 409 15.63 11.81 -8.19
N VAL A 410 15.34 12.08 -9.45
CA VAL A 410 14.00 11.92 -10.05
C VAL A 410 13.84 10.50 -10.62
N SER A 411 12.62 9.97 -10.68
CA SER A 411 12.40 8.63 -11.24
C SER A 411 12.53 8.63 -12.77
N ALA A 412 12.81 7.46 -13.36
CA ALA A 412 12.93 7.30 -14.81
C ALA A 412 11.61 7.45 -15.58
N ASP A 413 10.48 7.54 -14.88
CA ASP A 413 9.14 7.73 -15.42
C ASP A 413 8.50 9.08 -15.03
N GLU A 414 9.20 9.94 -14.29
CA GLU A 414 8.69 11.24 -13.83
C GLU A 414 8.67 12.32 -14.95
N VAL A 415 7.79 13.30 -14.81
CA VAL A 415 7.82 14.60 -15.50
C VAL A 415 8.69 15.57 -14.72
N VAL A 416 9.84 15.95 -15.29
CA VAL A 416 10.73 16.95 -14.71
C VAL A 416 10.41 18.32 -15.27
N TYR A 417 10.30 19.35 -14.44
CA TYR A 417 9.97 20.70 -14.89
C TYR A 417 11.05 21.74 -14.57
N ALA A 418 11.13 22.76 -15.43
CA ALA A 418 11.99 23.91 -15.28
C ALA A 418 11.30 25.19 -15.78
N GLU A 419 10.99 26.09 -14.86
CA GLU A 419 10.37 27.39 -15.11
C GLU A 419 11.44 28.48 -15.20
N THR A 420 11.27 29.45 -16.11
CA THR A 420 12.22 30.55 -16.31
C THR A 420 11.61 31.90 -15.94
N THR A 421 12.43 32.95 -15.99
CA THR A 421 11.93 34.32 -16.01
C THR A 421 10.97 34.52 -17.18
N GLN A 422 9.93 35.31 -16.94
CA GLN A 422 8.79 35.47 -17.85
C GLN A 422 8.80 36.90 -18.41
N SER A 423 8.60 37.05 -19.71
CA SER A 423 8.56 38.38 -20.35
C SER A 423 7.35 38.56 -21.24
N SER A 424 6.88 39.81 -21.32
CA SER A 424 5.77 40.23 -22.16
C SER A 424 6.15 40.38 -23.64
N THR A 425 7.41 40.18 -24.01
CA THR A 425 7.89 40.32 -25.40
C THR A 425 8.57 39.07 -25.96
N GLU A 426 9.09 38.20 -25.09
CA GLU A 426 9.74 36.96 -25.48
C GLU A 426 9.68 35.97 -24.32
N GLN A 427 9.79 34.66 -24.59
CA GLN A 427 9.87 33.63 -23.56
C GLN A 427 11.18 32.85 -23.73
N PRO A 428 12.05 32.82 -22.70
CA PRO A 428 13.35 32.16 -22.82
C PRO A 428 13.19 30.66 -23.03
N ALA A 429 13.68 30.12 -24.15
CA ALA A 429 13.56 28.69 -24.44
C ALA A 429 14.37 27.83 -23.46
N VAL A 430 13.84 26.66 -23.10
CA VAL A 430 14.57 25.65 -22.32
C VAL A 430 15.05 24.53 -23.25
N THR A 431 16.35 24.23 -23.19
CA THR A 431 16.95 23.10 -23.90
C THR A 431 17.23 21.96 -22.92
N TRP A 432 16.54 20.84 -23.12
CA TRP A 432 16.76 19.63 -22.34
C TRP A 432 17.90 18.79 -22.92
N ARG A 433 18.76 18.26 -22.05
CA ARG A 433 19.78 17.28 -22.43
C ARG A 433 19.79 16.10 -21.46
N LEU A 434 19.83 14.89 -22.00
CA LEU A 434 20.07 13.67 -21.27
C LEU A 434 21.46 13.15 -21.61
N ASP A 435 22.31 12.98 -20.60
CA ASP A 435 23.72 12.58 -20.74
C ASP A 435 24.47 13.46 -21.77
N GLY A 436 24.18 14.76 -21.75
CA GLY A 436 24.74 15.75 -22.67
C GLY A 436 24.11 15.82 -24.07
N THR A 437 23.23 14.87 -24.43
CA THR A 437 22.54 14.84 -25.73
C THR A 437 21.23 15.59 -25.67
N VAL A 438 20.95 16.49 -26.63
CA VAL A 438 19.68 17.24 -26.68
C VAL A 438 18.51 16.26 -26.84
N VAL A 439 17.51 16.39 -25.97
CA VAL A 439 16.23 15.67 -26.08
C VAL A 439 15.20 16.60 -26.69
N PRO A 440 14.64 16.28 -27.88
CA PRO A 440 13.57 17.08 -28.46
C PRO A 440 12.33 17.03 -27.59
N ASN A 441 11.73 18.19 -27.33
CA ASN A 441 10.52 18.32 -26.54
C ASN A 441 9.51 19.26 -27.21
N PRO A 442 8.87 18.82 -28.31
CA PRO A 442 8.02 19.68 -29.12
C PRO A 442 6.68 19.98 -28.41
N GLY A 443 6.28 21.25 -28.37
CA GLY A 443 4.97 21.69 -27.88
C GLY A 443 4.96 22.24 -26.44
N ASN A 444 5.89 21.78 -25.60
CA ASN A 444 6.11 22.32 -24.26
C ASN A 444 7.59 22.17 -23.90
N ASP A 445 8.30 23.26 -23.68
CA ASP A 445 9.71 23.21 -23.27
C ASP A 445 9.89 23.28 -21.74
N ARG A 446 8.81 23.48 -20.97
CA ARG A 446 8.88 23.59 -19.50
C ARG A 446 8.91 22.26 -18.78
N ASP A 447 8.27 21.24 -19.35
CA ASP A 447 8.09 19.91 -18.75
C ASP A 447 8.75 18.88 -19.65
N LEU A 448 9.56 17.96 -19.12
CA LEU A 448 10.09 16.82 -19.85
C LEU A 448 9.59 15.52 -19.23
N HIS A 449 8.71 14.80 -19.94
CA HIS A 449 8.25 13.47 -19.54
C HIS A 449 9.33 12.42 -19.83
N LEU A 450 9.86 11.77 -18.79
CA LEU A 450 10.95 10.79 -18.93
C LEU A 450 10.45 9.40 -19.32
N GLN A 451 9.22 9.02 -18.95
CA GLN A 451 8.66 7.69 -19.22
C GLN A 451 8.79 7.22 -20.68
N PRO A 452 8.54 8.04 -21.72
CA PRO A 452 8.69 7.63 -23.11
C PRO A 452 10.12 7.26 -23.51
N LEU A 453 11.12 7.75 -22.76
CA LEU A 453 12.55 7.50 -23.02
C LEU A 453 13.01 6.11 -22.52
N LYS A 454 12.23 5.46 -21.62
CA LYS A 454 12.50 4.11 -21.09
C LYS A 454 13.91 3.96 -20.52
N LEU A 455 14.28 4.91 -19.66
CA LEU A 455 15.61 4.98 -19.06
C LEU A 455 15.84 3.82 -18.10
N THR A 456 17.09 3.37 -18.01
CA THR A 456 17.53 2.30 -17.10
C THR A 456 18.94 2.61 -16.61
N GLY A 457 19.20 2.44 -15.32
CA GLY A 457 20.44 2.88 -14.70
C GLY A 457 20.42 4.37 -14.33
N ARG A 458 21.58 4.93 -14.03
CA ARG A 458 21.73 6.34 -13.62
C ARG A 458 22.00 7.22 -14.84
N HIS A 459 21.31 8.35 -14.94
CA HIS A 459 21.50 9.33 -15.99
C HIS A 459 21.63 10.74 -15.42
N THR A 460 22.20 11.65 -16.21
CA THR A 460 22.23 13.08 -15.90
C THR A 460 21.28 13.82 -16.82
N LEU A 461 20.28 14.47 -16.24
CA LEU A 461 19.37 15.37 -16.97
C LEU A 461 19.77 16.81 -16.71
N THR A 462 19.81 17.64 -17.75
CA THR A 462 20.03 19.08 -17.60
C THR A 462 19.02 19.89 -18.38
N ALA A 463 18.57 21.00 -17.80
CA ALA A 463 17.82 22.04 -18.47
C ALA A 463 18.72 23.28 -18.61
N GLN A 464 18.84 23.83 -19.81
CA GLN A 464 19.59 25.04 -20.09
C GLN A 464 18.66 26.16 -20.57
N ALA A 465 18.75 27.34 -19.96
CA ALA A 465 18.04 28.55 -20.38
C ALA A 465 19.01 29.75 -20.36
N GLY A 466 19.26 30.35 -21.52
CA GLY A 466 20.29 31.38 -21.64
C GLY A 466 21.68 30.86 -21.22
N ALA A 467 22.27 31.47 -20.20
CA ALA A 467 23.55 31.04 -19.63
C ALA A 467 23.41 30.08 -18.44
N GLU A 468 22.20 29.92 -17.90
CA GLU A 468 21.93 29.11 -16.71
C GLU A 468 21.75 27.64 -17.06
N THR A 469 22.07 26.76 -16.11
CA THR A 469 21.86 25.31 -16.24
C THR A 469 21.48 24.72 -14.89
N ILE A 470 20.39 23.97 -14.85
CA ILE A 470 20.02 23.11 -13.71
C ILE A 470 20.26 21.65 -14.09
N THR A 471 20.67 20.84 -13.13
CA THR A 471 21.01 19.42 -13.31
C THR A 471 20.26 18.57 -12.29
N TRP A 472 19.75 17.42 -12.75
CA TRP A 472 19.18 16.36 -11.93
C TRP A 472 19.91 15.05 -12.19
N GLU A 473 20.01 14.23 -11.14
CA GLU A 473 20.25 12.81 -11.32
C GLU A 473 18.91 12.12 -11.61
N VAL A 474 18.88 11.30 -12.66
CA VAL A 474 17.73 10.43 -12.95
C VAL A 474 18.07 9.03 -12.47
N ASP A 475 17.20 8.48 -11.63
CA ASP A 475 17.27 7.12 -11.14
C ASP A 475 16.35 6.21 -11.96
N GLY A 476 16.94 5.39 -12.82
CA GLY A 476 16.29 4.27 -13.49
C GLY A 476 16.81 2.93 -13.01
N VAL A 477 17.44 2.85 -11.84
CA VAL A 477 17.83 1.58 -11.23
C VAL A 477 16.59 0.99 -10.55
N GLU A 478 16.29 -0.29 -10.79
CA GLU A 478 15.16 -0.92 -10.13
C GLU A 478 15.51 -1.33 -8.69
N PRO A 479 14.59 -1.19 -7.73
CA PRO A 479 14.80 -1.69 -6.38
C PRO A 479 14.93 -3.21 -6.39
N ALA A 480 15.84 -3.72 -5.55
CA ALA A 480 16.09 -5.14 -5.40
C ALA A 480 15.29 -5.73 -4.23
N VAL A 481 14.65 -6.88 -4.46
CA VAL A 481 13.97 -7.65 -3.40
C VAL A 481 14.63 -9.00 -3.20
N THR A 482 14.99 -9.30 -1.95
CA THR A 482 15.48 -10.59 -1.49
C THR A 482 14.38 -11.30 -0.72
N THR A 483 14.10 -12.55 -1.09
CA THR A 483 13.12 -13.41 -0.41
C THR A 483 13.80 -14.34 0.59
N THR A 484 13.19 -14.51 1.76
CA THR A 484 13.56 -15.55 2.73
C THR A 484 12.38 -16.48 2.95
N MET A 485 12.55 -17.77 2.72
CA MET A 485 11.47 -18.75 2.86
C MET A 485 11.74 -19.72 4.01
N SER A 486 10.68 -20.16 4.72
CA SER A 486 10.78 -21.32 5.61
C SER A 486 11.27 -22.57 4.87
N LYS A 487 11.81 -23.58 5.57
CA LYS A 487 12.31 -24.81 4.93
C LYS A 487 11.19 -25.60 4.21
N PRO A 488 11.26 -25.79 2.88
CA PRO A 488 10.26 -26.56 2.13
C PRO A 488 10.40 -28.08 2.29
N LEU A 489 9.35 -28.83 1.94
CA LEU A 489 9.44 -30.28 1.68
C LEU A 489 10.30 -30.56 0.45
N LEU A 490 10.08 -29.78 -0.60
CA LEU A 490 10.74 -29.93 -1.89
C LEU A 490 10.92 -28.56 -2.54
N THR A 491 12.07 -28.35 -3.18
CA THR A 491 12.30 -27.24 -4.09
C THR A 491 12.56 -27.78 -5.49
N VAL A 492 11.84 -27.26 -6.48
CA VAL A 492 12.06 -27.56 -7.89
C VAL A 492 12.50 -26.29 -8.59
N GLN A 493 13.62 -26.36 -9.31
CA GLN A 493 14.08 -25.24 -10.14
C GLN A 493 13.45 -25.36 -11.52
N LYS A 494 12.69 -24.34 -11.93
CA LYS A 494 12.07 -24.24 -13.27
C LYS A 494 12.49 -22.93 -13.93
N ALA A 495 12.35 -22.86 -15.25
CA ALA A 495 12.60 -21.62 -16.01
C ALA A 495 11.66 -20.48 -15.60
N SER A 496 10.45 -20.81 -15.12
CA SER A 496 9.45 -19.86 -14.61
C SER A 496 9.75 -19.31 -13.20
N GLY A 497 10.84 -19.76 -12.57
CA GLY A 497 11.17 -19.48 -11.17
C GLY A 497 11.16 -20.75 -10.31
N PRO A 498 11.63 -20.66 -9.05
CA PRO A 498 11.60 -21.78 -8.13
C PRO A 498 10.16 -22.13 -7.74
N GLU A 499 9.92 -23.41 -7.50
CA GLU A 499 8.67 -23.90 -6.91
C GLU A 499 8.95 -24.63 -5.62
N TYR A 500 8.10 -24.37 -4.63
CA TYR A 500 8.23 -24.90 -3.29
C TYR A 500 7.02 -25.74 -2.93
N VAL A 501 7.24 -26.92 -2.36
CA VAL A 501 6.16 -27.72 -1.78
C VAL A 501 6.26 -27.59 -0.26
N TYR A 502 5.16 -27.20 0.38
CA TYR A 502 5.05 -27.11 1.84
C TYR A 502 3.91 -27.99 2.35
N ASN A 503 4.01 -28.33 3.63
CA ASN A 503 2.91 -28.92 4.37
C ASN A 503 2.31 -27.85 5.27
N ASP A 504 0.98 -27.73 5.30
CA ASP A 504 0.21 -26.84 6.21
C ASP A 504 0.43 -25.33 6.04
N ALA A 505 1.66 -24.86 6.18
CA ALA A 505 2.02 -23.44 6.17
C ALA A 505 3.44 -23.19 5.66
N PHE A 506 3.72 -21.95 5.26
CA PHE A 506 5.07 -21.46 5.04
C PHE A 506 5.21 -20.01 5.49
N THR A 507 6.45 -19.56 5.70
CA THR A 507 6.73 -18.15 5.97
C THR A 507 7.56 -17.55 4.84
N MET A 508 7.28 -16.30 4.50
CA MET A 508 7.98 -15.50 3.49
C MET A 508 8.41 -14.17 4.11
N GLY A 509 9.71 -13.90 4.08
CA GLY A 509 10.28 -12.58 4.34
C GLY A 509 10.58 -11.87 3.03
N LEU A 510 10.24 -10.58 2.92
CA LEU A 510 10.69 -9.69 1.85
C LEU A 510 11.57 -8.60 2.44
N ALA A 511 12.83 -8.55 2.01
CA ALA A 511 13.74 -7.44 2.28
C ALA A 511 13.99 -6.71 0.97
N ALA A 512 13.64 -5.42 0.92
CA ALA A 512 13.85 -4.58 -0.25
C ALA A 512 14.96 -3.56 0.03
N THR A 513 15.78 -3.32 -0.99
CA THR A 513 16.91 -2.39 -0.95
C THR A 513 17.02 -1.67 -2.27
N ASP A 514 17.55 -0.46 -2.25
CA ASP A 514 17.82 0.33 -3.43
C ASP A 514 19.22 0.97 -3.33
N ASP A 515 19.76 1.47 -4.45
CA ASP A 515 21.03 2.19 -4.45
C ASP A 515 20.87 3.69 -4.14
N SER A 516 19.64 4.21 -4.07
CA SER A 516 19.28 5.51 -3.48
C SER A 516 18.89 5.42 -2.00
N PRO A 517 19.12 6.48 -1.19
CA PRO A 517 18.57 6.58 0.16
C PRO A 517 17.03 6.63 0.16
N GLY A 518 16.41 6.05 1.19
CA GLY A 518 14.98 6.13 1.43
C GLY A 518 14.37 4.77 1.78
N TYR A 519 13.13 4.78 2.27
CA TYR A 519 12.41 3.55 2.57
C TYR A 519 11.89 2.91 1.28
N VAL A 520 12.26 1.66 1.04
CA VAL A 520 11.80 0.88 -0.12
C VAL A 520 10.59 0.04 0.31
N VAL A 521 9.49 0.14 -0.44
CA VAL A 521 8.21 -0.50 -0.13
C VAL A 521 8.10 -1.86 -0.83
N PRO A 522 8.31 -3.00 -0.13
CA PRO A 522 8.09 -4.32 -0.71
C PRO A 522 6.59 -4.63 -0.85
N GLU A 523 6.22 -5.31 -1.93
CA GLU A 523 4.86 -5.76 -2.19
C GLU A 523 4.85 -7.20 -2.70
N PHE A 524 3.73 -7.90 -2.51
CA PHE A 524 3.46 -9.18 -3.15
C PHE A 524 2.02 -9.27 -3.62
N ARG A 525 1.74 -10.23 -4.51
CA ARG A 525 0.38 -10.66 -4.85
C ARG A 525 0.34 -12.17 -5.07
N VAL A 526 -0.84 -12.74 -4.90
CA VAL A 526 -1.08 -14.18 -5.06
C VAL A 526 -2.05 -14.39 -6.22
N ASP A 527 -1.73 -15.30 -7.12
CA ASP A 527 -2.55 -15.70 -8.27
C ASP A 527 -3.02 -14.54 -9.17
N GLY A 528 -2.24 -13.47 -9.25
CA GLY A 528 -2.55 -12.30 -10.06
C GLY A 528 -3.62 -11.36 -9.46
N ASP A 529 -3.94 -11.53 -8.18
CA ASP A 529 -4.78 -10.61 -7.41
C ASP A 529 -4.12 -9.21 -7.24
N GLY A 530 -4.71 -8.32 -6.46
CA GLY A 530 -4.15 -7.01 -6.16
C GLY A 530 -2.78 -7.06 -5.50
N TRP A 531 -1.96 -6.04 -5.76
CA TRP A 531 -0.71 -5.83 -5.02
C TRP A 531 -1.02 -5.51 -3.56
N TYR A 532 -0.27 -6.18 -2.68
CA TYR A 532 -0.40 -6.09 -1.23
C TYR A 532 0.93 -5.64 -0.63
N ASN A 533 0.91 -4.53 0.10
CA ASN A 533 2.06 -4.00 0.81
C ASN A 533 2.54 -4.98 1.88
N TYR A 534 3.81 -5.36 1.81
CA TYR A 534 4.43 -6.24 2.78
C TYR A 534 4.90 -5.43 4.00
N PHE A 535 4.46 -5.82 5.19
CA PHE A 535 4.77 -5.14 6.45
C PHE A 535 5.38 -6.07 7.51
N GLY A 536 5.83 -7.27 7.13
CA GLY A 536 6.22 -8.31 8.08
C GLY A 536 5.01 -9.03 8.66
N TRP A 537 4.93 -9.22 9.98
CA TRP A 537 3.78 -9.83 10.63
C TRP A 537 2.99 -8.80 11.46
N PRO A 538 1.65 -8.89 11.57
CA PRO A 538 0.84 -7.85 12.25
C PRO A 538 1.27 -7.55 13.69
N THR A 539 1.77 -8.55 14.42
CA THR A 539 2.24 -8.41 15.80
C THR A 539 3.76 -8.24 15.93
N ASP A 540 4.51 -8.36 14.82
CA ASP A 540 5.96 -8.22 14.75
C ASP A 540 6.39 -7.89 13.32
N ALA A 541 6.69 -6.62 13.07
CA ALA A 541 7.09 -6.13 11.74
C ALA A 541 8.39 -6.77 11.22
N SER A 542 9.20 -7.38 12.09
CA SER A 542 10.44 -8.08 11.72
C SER A 542 10.23 -9.55 11.39
N ALA A 543 9.09 -10.13 11.81
CA ALA A 543 8.77 -11.51 11.52
C ALA A 543 8.31 -11.69 10.07
N PRO A 544 8.63 -12.83 9.43
CA PRO A 544 8.17 -13.10 8.07
C PRO A 544 6.66 -13.31 8.03
N PHE A 545 6.04 -12.97 6.90
CA PHE A 545 4.61 -13.18 6.67
C PHE A 545 4.31 -14.68 6.60
N LYS A 546 3.40 -15.17 7.45
CA LYS A 546 3.01 -16.59 7.48
C LYS A 546 1.79 -16.82 6.59
N PHE A 547 1.92 -17.71 5.63
CA PHE A 547 0.82 -18.17 4.78
C PHE A 547 0.29 -19.53 5.25
N THR A 548 -1.03 -19.68 5.28
CA THR A 548 -1.74 -20.94 5.53
C THR A 548 -2.95 -21.06 4.58
N ALA A 549 -3.52 -22.26 4.49
CA ALA A 549 -4.71 -22.49 3.68
C ALA A 549 -5.95 -21.73 4.17
N GLU A 550 -6.04 -21.41 5.47
CA GLU A 550 -7.20 -20.76 6.11
C GLU A 550 -6.93 -19.32 6.58
N GLY A 551 -5.68 -18.87 6.46
CA GLY A 551 -5.16 -17.71 7.17
C GLY A 551 -4.91 -17.98 8.66
N THR A 552 -4.41 -16.97 9.36
CA THR A 552 -4.20 -16.95 10.80
C THR A 552 -5.04 -15.82 11.38
N GLU A 553 -5.92 -16.15 12.32
CA GLU A 553 -6.73 -15.17 13.03
C GLU A 553 -5.88 -14.47 14.11
N ILE A 554 -5.80 -13.15 14.05
CA ILE A 554 -5.14 -12.28 15.03
C ILE A 554 -6.09 -11.12 15.31
N ASP A 555 -6.44 -10.92 16.57
CA ASP A 555 -7.35 -9.87 17.02
C ASP A 555 -8.63 -9.79 16.16
N GLN A 556 -9.22 -10.97 15.88
CA GLN A 556 -10.46 -11.13 15.09
C GLN A 556 -10.36 -10.69 13.61
N LEU A 557 -9.14 -10.57 13.06
CA LEU A 557 -8.87 -10.41 11.63
C LEU A 557 -8.03 -11.58 11.13
N VAL A 558 -8.16 -11.91 9.85
CA VAL A 558 -7.45 -13.03 9.24
C VAL A 558 -6.33 -12.50 8.35
N TYR A 559 -5.11 -12.97 8.60
CA TYR A 559 -3.91 -12.62 7.83
C TYR A 559 -3.28 -13.88 7.23
N GLY A 560 -2.52 -13.77 6.14
CA GLY A 560 -1.79 -14.93 5.66
C GLY A 560 -2.64 -15.99 4.96
N LYS A 561 -3.86 -15.67 4.54
CA LYS A 561 -4.66 -16.59 3.74
C LYS A 561 -4.03 -16.75 2.36
N LEU A 562 -3.69 -17.97 1.97
CA LEU A 562 -3.23 -18.28 0.62
C LEU A 562 -4.41 -18.47 -0.35
N GLY A 563 -4.27 -18.02 -1.60
CA GLY A 563 -5.33 -18.04 -2.60
C GLY A 563 -6.31 -16.88 -2.42
N VAL A 564 -7.62 -17.16 -2.52
CA VAL A 564 -8.66 -16.14 -2.32
C VAL A 564 -8.53 -15.54 -0.92
N PRO A 565 -8.39 -14.20 -0.80
CA PRO A 565 -8.21 -13.54 0.49
C PRO A 565 -9.39 -13.76 1.44
N ARG A 566 -9.08 -13.83 2.74
CA ARG A 566 -10.02 -13.92 3.85
C ARG A 566 -9.60 -12.84 4.85
N VAL A 567 -10.43 -11.81 5.04
CA VAL A 567 -10.08 -10.64 5.87
C VAL A 567 -10.66 -10.80 7.27
N VAL A 568 -11.84 -11.41 7.38
CA VAL A 568 -12.55 -11.62 8.65
C VAL A 568 -12.95 -13.09 8.85
N PRO A 569 -13.18 -13.56 10.09
CA PRO A 569 -13.44 -14.97 10.35
C PRO A 569 -14.71 -15.53 9.69
N TRP A 570 -15.70 -14.69 9.38
CA TRP A 570 -16.96 -15.12 8.74
C TRP A 570 -16.93 -15.05 7.21
N ASP A 571 -15.82 -14.63 6.60
CA ASP A 571 -15.63 -14.75 5.16
C ASP A 571 -15.61 -16.24 4.77
N ASP A 572 -16.57 -16.68 3.97
CA ASP A 572 -16.69 -18.04 3.45
C ASP A 572 -15.95 -18.14 2.10
N VAL A 573 -14.68 -18.50 2.16
CA VAL A 573 -13.82 -18.65 0.97
C VAL A 573 -13.18 -20.03 0.94
N PRO A 574 -12.91 -20.59 -0.26
CA PRO A 574 -12.25 -21.89 -0.36
C PRO A 574 -10.87 -21.91 0.29
N PRO A 575 -10.46 -23.06 0.86
CA PRO A 575 -9.14 -23.21 1.44
C PRO A 575 -8.05 -23.10 0.36
N GLY A 576 -6.93 -22.47 0.71
CA GLY A 576 -5.77 -22.25 -0.17
C GLY A 576 -4.83 -23.45 -0.33
N TYR A 577 -5.37 -24.67 -0.44
CA TYR A 577 -4.56 -25.85 -0.76
C TYR A 577 -4.32 -25.94 -2.26
N GLY A 578 -3.18 -26.54 -2.65
CA GLY A 578 -2.79 -26.68 -4.04
C GLY A 578 -1.74 -25.64 -4.46
N ARG A 579 -1.60 -25.46 -5.77
CA ARG A 579 -0.55 -24.65 -6.38
C ARG A 579 -1.01 -23.19 -6.52
N HIS A 580 -0.19 -22.27 -6.03
CA HIS A 580 -0.38 -20.83 -6.09
C HIS A 580 0.86 -20.15 -6.69
N GLN A 581 0.65 -19.11 -7.49
CA GLN A 581 1.70 -18.27 -8.01
C GLN A 581 1.85 -17.04 -7.11
N VAL A 582 3.05 -16.82 -6.57
CA VAL A 582 3.36 -15.59 -5.83
C VAL A 582 4.26 -14.72 -6.70
N GLU A 583 3.88 -13.45 -6.83
CA GLU A 583 4.70 -12.41 -7.44
C GLU A 583 5.08 -11.39 -6.37
N TYR A 584 6.28 -10.84 -6.45
CA TYR A 584 6.79 -9.84 -5.52
C TYR A 584 7.64 -8.81 -6.25
N ARG A 585 7.59 -7.58 -5.75
CA ARG A 585 8.34 -6.43 -6.26
C ARG A 585 8.58 -5.42 -5.13
N ALA A 586 9.18 -4.30 -5.46
CA ALA A 586 9.26 -3.16 -4.56
C ALA A 586 9.09 -1.84 -5.31
N VAL A 587 8.78 -0.78 -4.56
CA VAL A 587 8.78 0.61 -5.01
C VAL A 587 9.82 1.37 -4.20
N ASP A 588 10.75 2.07 -4.85
CA ASP A 588 11.74 2.89 -4.16
C ASP A 588 11.18 4.26 -3.74
N ALA A 589 12.00 5.06 -3.04
CA ALA A 589 11.60 6.37 -2.52
C ALA A 589 11.42 7.46 -3.60
N THR A 590 12.02 7.28 -4.78
CA THR A 590 11.84 8.16 -5.95
C THR A 590 10.56 7.81 -6.71
N GLY A 591 10.09 6.57 -6.58
CA GLY A 591 8.85 6.07 -7.15
C GLY A 591 9.03 5.02 -8.24
N ASN A 592 10.26 4.55 -8.52
CA ASN A 592 10.44 3.48 -9.50
C ASN A 592 9.83 2.18 -8.98
N ILE A 593 9.11 1.49 -9.87
CA ILE A 593 8.48 0.20 -9.57
C ILE A 593 9.34 -0.90 -10.18
N GLY A 594 9.91 -1.76 -9.33
CA GLY A 594 10.73 -2.88 -9.79
C GLY A 594 9.93 -3.92 -10.58
N SER A 595 10.61 -4.57 -11.53
CA SER A 595 10.04 -5.66 -12.33
C SER A 595 9.61 -6.84 -11.42
N PRO A 596 8.37 -7.35 -11.53
CA PRO A 596 7.91 -8.45 -10.69
C PRO A 596 8.76 -9.72 -10.86
N ARG A 597 9.25 -10.24 -9.73
CA ARG A 597 9.82 -11.57 -9.62
C ARG A 597 8.75 -12.53 -9.13
N ARG A 598 8.94 -13.84 -9.37
CA ARG A 598 7.89 -14.83 -9.10
C ARG A 598 8.45 -16.17 -8.62
N PHE A 599 7.66 -16.85 -7.80
CA PHE A 599 7.85 -18.26 -7.43
C PHE A 599 6.49 -18.94 -7.28
N ALA A 600 6.43 -20.26 -7.35
CA ALA A 600 5.19 -20.99 -7.06
C ALA A 600 5.29 -21.72 -5.72
N VAL A 601 4.15 -21.88 -5.07
CA VAL A 601 4.01 -22.70 -3.86
C VAL A 601 2.90 -23.71 -4.06
N THR A 602 3.18 -24.97 -3.77
CA THR A 602 2.16 -26.00 -3.61
C THR A 602 1.98 -26.28 -2.12
N LEU A 603 0.82 -25.91 -1.57
CA LEU A 603 0.47 -26.13 -0.17
C LEU A 603 -0.33 -27.42 -0.02
N LEU A 604 0.23 -28.39 0.72
CA LEU A 604 -0.43 -29.65 1.04
C LEU A 604 -1.25 -29.54 2.32
N HIS A 605 -2.28 -30.39 2.43
CA HIS A 605 -3.02 -30.57 3.67
C HIS A 605 -2.11 -30.98 4.82
N PRO A 606 -2.33 -30.46 6.04
CA PRO A 606 -1.51 -30.79 7.20
C PRO A 606 -1.39 -32.30 7.41
N ALA A 607 -0.20 -32.74 7.80
CA ALA A 607 0.00 -34.11 8.26
C ALA A 607 -0.93 -34.39 9.46
N PRO A 608 -1.46 -35.62 9.60
CA PRO A 608 -2.28 -35.97 10.75
C PRO A 608 -1.47 -35.79 12.05
N ALA A 609 -2.12 -35.27 13.09
CA ALA A 609 -1.48 -35.04 14.38
C ALA A 609 -0.98 -36.37 14.99
N CYS A 610 0.28 -36.38 15.42
CA CYS A 610 0.93 -37.56 15.96
C CYS A 610 0.31 -37.98 17.30
N THR A 611 -0.10 -39.25 17.42
CA THR A 611 -0.42 -39.85 18.72
C THR A 611 0.82 -40.47 19.36
N THR A 612 1.84 -40.78 18.55
CA THR A 612 3.11 -41.33 19.00
C THR A 612 4.22 -40.79 18.12
N THR A 613 5.28 -40.26 18.72
CA THR A 613 6.45 -39.75 18.00
C THR A 613 7.66 -40.60 18.36
N ILE A 614 8.36 -41.09 17.33
CA ILE A 614 9.59 -41.85 17.45
C ILE A 614 10.72 -41.04 16.82
N SER A 615 11.80 -40.87 17.57
CA SER A 615 13.07 -40.31 17.13
C SER A 615 14.21 -41.28 17.45
N GLY A 616 15.38 -41.09 16.84
CA GLY A 616 16.52 -41.97 17.06
C GLY A 616 16.35 -43.35 16.40
N THR A 617 17.00 -44.38 16.94
CA THR A 617 17.04 -45.72 16.30
C THR A 617 16.02 -46.68 16.90
N GLN A 618 15.29 -47.39 16.04
CA GLN A 618 14.35 -48.45 16.43
C GLN A 618 14.53 -49.69 15.55
N GLY A 619 14.15 -50.86 16.09
CA GLY A 619 13.99 -52.09 15.30
C GLY A 619 12.73 -52.05 14.42
N PRO A 620 12.22 -53.21 13.98
CA PRO A 620 10.98 -53.29 13.20
C PRO A 620 9.80 -52.56 13.86
N LEU A 621 8.94 -51.95 13.06
CA LEU A 621 7.82 -51.13 13.53
C LEU A 621 6.49 -51.66 13.01
N TYR A 622 5.53 -51.84 13.92
CA TYR A 622 4.17 -52.30 13.63
C TYR A 622 3.18 -51.27 14.16
N VAL A 623 2.64 -50.44 13.28
CA VAL A 623 1.70 -49.37 13.59
C VAL A 623 0.28 -49.93 13.50
N ARG A 624 -0.31 -50.24 14.65
CA ARG A 624 -1.61 -50.93 14.75
C ARG A 624 -2.80 -50.00 14.88
N SER A 625 -2.58 -48.79 15.40
CA SER A 625 -3.61 -47.79 15.67
C SER A 625 -2.97 -46.42 15.84
N GLY A 626 -3.77 -45.37 15.70
CA GLY A 626 -3.31 -43.99 15.88
C GLY A 626 -2.35 -43.55 14.77
N VAL A 627 -1.67 -42.44 15.02
CA VAL A 627 -0.74 -41.80 14.09
C VAL A 627 0.67 -41.91 14.67
N THR A 628 1.51 -42.75 14.06
CA THR A 628 2.93 -42.84 14.41
C THR A 628 3.74 -41.93 13.52
N CYS A 629 4.42 -40.97 14.13
CA CYS A 629 5.32 -40.06 13.45
C CYS A 629 6.78 -40.47 13.67
N LEU A 630 7.51 -40.70 12.58
CA LEU A 630 8.96 -40.85 12.59
C LEU A 630 9.56 -39.47 12.30
N THR A 631 10.35 -38.93 13.22
CA THR A 631 10.98 -37.61 13.04
C THR A 631 12.47 -37.74 13.30
N ASN A 632 13.28 -37.55 12.26
CA ASN A 632 14.72 -37.80 12.32
C ASN A 632 15.05 -39.18 12.94
N ALA A 633 14.29 -40.20 12.53
CA ALA A 633 14.40 -41.55 13.07
C ALA A 633 15.08 -42.50 12.08
N THR A 634 15.67 -43.57 12.60
CA THR A 634 16.19 -44.71 11.83
C THR A 634 15.49 -45.98 12.28
N VAL A 635 14.71 -46.60 11.38
CA VAL A 635 14.07 -47.89 11.60
C VAL A 635 14.88 -48.99 10.91
N ASN A 636 15.42 -49.93 11.67
CA ASN A 636 16.13 -51.09 11.17
C ASN A 636 15.20 -52.29 11.12
N GLY A 637 14.59 -52.53 9.96
CA GLY A 637 13.60 -53.59 9.76
C GLY A 637 12.34 -53.09 9.05
N PRO A 638 11.33 -53.98 8.87
CA PRO A 638 10.09 -53.63 8.20
C PRO A 638 9.25 -52.64 9.02
N VAL A 639 8.53 -51.78 8.31
CA VAL A 639 7.44 -50.96 8.84
C VAL A 639 6.12 -51.46 8.28
N LEU A 640 5.20 -51.88 9.14
CA LEU A 640 3.84 -52.29 8.75
C LEU A 640 2.82 -51.36 9.40
N VAL A 641 1.98 -50.74 8.59
CA VAL A 641 0.86 -49.89 9.00
C VAL A 641 -0.43 -50.64 8.66
N THR A 642 -1.19 -51.00 9.68
CA THR A 642 -2.40 -51.82 9.51
C THR A 642 -3.65 -50.95 9.41
N ALA A 643 -4.80 -51.62 9.19
CA ALA A 643 -6.11 -51.01 9.02
C ALA A 643 -6.38 -49.84 9.99
N GLY A 644 -6.72 -48.67 9.45
CA GLY A 644 -7.10 -47.47 10.21
C GLY A 644 -5.96 -46.74 10.92
N ALA A 645 -4.72 -47.27 10.91
CA ALA A 645 -3.56 -46.61 11.49
C ALA A 645 -2.84 -45.71 10.48
N SER A 646 -2.02 -44.78 10.96
CA SER A 646 -1.32 -43.80 10.10
C SER A 646 0.17 -43.76 10.39
N LEU A 647 0.97 -43.59 9.34
CA LEU A 647 2.41 -43.34 9.44
C LEU A 647 2.77 -42.01 8.78
N VAL A 648 3.49 -41.16 9.51
CA VAL A 648 4.10 -39.93 8.97
C VAL A 648 5.61 -39.99 9.23
N ALA A 649 6.41 -40.24 8.22
CA ALA A 649 7.87 -40.24 8.32
C ALA A 649 8.45 -38.95 7.73
N THR A 650 9.11 -38.14 8.55
CA THR A 650 9.76 -36.90 8.14
C THR A 650 11.25 -36.96 8.44
N ASP A 651 12.08 -36.63 7.44
CA ASP A 651 13.54 -36.61 7.54
C ASP A 651 14.10 -37.92 8.16
N SER A 652 13.50 -39.08 7.83
CA SER A 652 13.76 -40.36 8.49
C SER A 652 14.29 -41.43 7.53
N ARG A 653 14.91 -42.47 8.08
CA ARG A 653 15.46 -43.60 7.32
C ARG A 653 14.80 -44.91 7.74
N VAL A 654 14.35 -45.70 6.79
CA VAL A 654 13.85 -47.07 7.00
C VAL A 654 14.74 -48.03 6.24
N SER A 655 15.41 -48.94 6.94
CA SER A 655 16.21 -50.03 6.38
C SER A 655 15.36 -51.30 6.30
N GLY A 656 14.40 -51.32 5.38
CA GLY A 656 13.42 -52.40 5.22
C GLY A 656 12.20 -51.96 4.40
N PRO A 657 11.24 -52.86 4.14
CA PRO A 657 10.02 -52.52 3.42
C PRO A 657 9.09 -51.64 4.27
N VAL A 658 8.35 -50.74 3.62
CA VAL A 658 7.24 -50.00 4.23
C VAL A 658 5.95 -50.44 3.57
N ARG A 659 5.05 -51.06 4.34
CA ARG A 659 3.74 -51.52 3.86
C ARG A 659 2.63 -50.85 4.66
N ALA A 660 1.77 -50.13 3.96
CA ALA A 660 0.49 -49.64 4.45
C ALA A 660 -0.64 -50.42 3.80
N ASP A 661 -1.43 -51.12 4.62
CA ASP A 661 -2.49 -52.02 4.17
C ASP A 661 -3.78 -51.66 4.91
N GLN A 662 -4.75 -51.13 4.17
CA GLN A 662 -5.98 -50.51 4.70
C GLN A 662 -5.71 -49.36 5.71
N ALA A 663 -4.50 -48.82 5.69
CA ALA A 663 -4.09 -47.73 6.57
C ALA A 663 -4.94 -46.48 6.31
N ALA A 664 -5.07 -45.64 7.33
CA ALA A 664 -5.72 -44.36 7.18
C ALA A 664 -4.80 -43.39 6.40
N ASP A 665 -3.54 -43.24 6.80
CA ASP A 665 -2.57 -42.38 6.10
C ASP A 665 -1.20 -43.06 5.93
N LEU A 666 -0.54 -42.79 4.80
CA LEU A 666 0.89 -43.04 4.59
C LEU A 666 1.56 -41.78 4.05
N GLN A 667 2.38 -41.13 4.88
CA GLN A 667 3.16 -39.96 4.48
C GLN A 667 4.66 -40.20 4.65
N LEU A 668 5.43 -40.10 3.58
CA LEU A 668 6.90 -40.20 3.54
C LEU A 668 7.45 -38.88 2.99
N LEU A 669 8.02 -38.07 3.88
CA LEU A 669 8.44 -36.69 3.62
C LEU A 669 9.95 -36.59 3.82
N ARG A 670 10.70 -36.23 2.76
CA ARG A 670 12.17 -36.10 2.80
C ARG A 670 12.87 -37.32 3.44
N SER A 671 12.35 -38.52 3.20
CA SER A 671 12.78 -39.73 3.89
C SER A 671 13.44 -40.73 2.94
N THR A 672 14.23 -41.65 3.48
CA THR A 672 14.89 -42.72 2.70
C THR A 672 14.35 -44.07 3.11
N VAL A 673 13.88 -44.86 2.14
CA VAL A 673 13.47 -46.25 2.36
C VAL A 673 14.38 -47.18 1.57
N ALA A 674 15.14 -48.02 2.27
CA ALA A 674 15.95 -49.07 1.67
C ALA A 674 15.13 -50.38 1.56
N GLY A 675 14.13 -50.36 0.69
CA GLY A 675 13.18 -51.46 0.48
C GLY A 675 11.97 -51.03 -0.35
N PRO A 676 11.06 -51.95 -0.68
CA PRO A 676 9.82 -51.63 -1.38
C PRO A 676 8.88 -50.80 -0.50
N VAL A 677 8.09 -49.93 -1.15
CA VAL A 677 7.01 -49.16 -0.51
C VAL A 677 5.69 -49.55 -1.15
N SER A 678 4.72 -50.00 -0.36
CA SER A 678 3.38 -50.32 -0.84
C SER A 678 2.30 -49.63 -0.02
N ALA A 679 1.39 -48.94 -0.70
CA ALA A 679 0.15 -48.42 -0.14
C ALA A 679 -1.03 -49.10 -0.83
N ASP A 680 -1.80 -49.89 -0.08
CA ASP A 680 -2.93 -50.66 -0.58
C ASP A 680 -4.19 -50.31 0.22
N HIS A 681 -5.27 -49.94 -0.46
CA HIS A 681 -6.55 -49.53 0.14
C HIS A 681 -6.43 -48.42 1.20
N VAL A 682 -5.51 -47.45 1.01
CA VAL A 682 -5.39 -46.31 1.94
C VAL A 682 -6.60 -45.39 1.80
N SER A 683 -7.18 -44.98 2.94
CA SER A 683 -8.51 -44.37 2.99
C SER A 683 -8.55 -42.85 3.23
N ARG A 684 -7.44 -42.21 3.64
CA ARG A 684 -7.38 -40.75 3.83
C ARG A 684 -6.33 -40.09 2.95
N SER A 685 -5.04 -40.35 3.19
CA SER A 685 -3.96 -39.68 2.45
C SER A 685 -2.76 -40.57 2.15
N VAL A 686 -2.21 -40.42 0.94
CA VAL A 686 -0.90 -40.95 0.55
C VAL A 686 -0.05 -39.80 0.04
N VAL A 687 1.04 -39.49 0.74
CA VAL A 687 1.95 -38.38 0.39
C VAL A 687 3.39 -38.88 0.44
N VAL A 688 4.01 -39.08 -0.71
CA VAL A 688 5.43 -39.44 -0.82
C VAL A 688 6.11 -38.32 -1.57
N VAL A 689 6.85 -37.47 -0.83
CA VAL A 689 7.44 -36.25 -1.35
C VAL A 689 8.91 -36.17 -0.98
N ALA A 690 9.74 -35.80 -1.96
CA ALA A 690 11.20 -35.61 -1.79
C ALA A 690 11.91 -36.81 -1.15
N SER A 691 11.39 -38.03 -1.36
CA SER A 691 11.89 -39.23 -0.73
C SER A 691 12.73 -40.08 -1.69
N THR A 692 13.68 -40.83 -1.15
CA THR A 692 14.50 -41.80 -1.91
C THR A 692 14.10 -43.22 -1.53
N ILE A 693 13.69 -44.00 -2.52
CA ILE A 693 13.17 -45.35 -2.33
C ILE A 693 14.02 -46.33 -3.15
N GLN A 694 14.73 -47.23 -2.46
CA GLN A 694 15.53 -48.29 -3.05
C GLN A 694 14.68 -49.55 -3.21
N GLY A 695 13.75 -49.53 -4.17
CA GLY A 695 12.83 -50.63 -4.43
C GLY A 695 11.61 -50.18 -5.24
N PRO A 696 10.70 -51.12 -5.58
CA PRO A 696 9.45 -50.78 -6.24
C PRO A 696 8.54 -49.96 -5.31
N VAL A 697 7.75 -49.07 -5.93
CA VAL A 697 6.68 -48.31 -5.29
C VAL A 697 5.35 -48.71 -5.91
N SER A 698 4.39 -49.13 -5.08
CA SER A 698 3.03 -49.43 -5.52
C SER A 698 2.00 -48.66 -4.70
N VAL A 699 1.14 -47.90 -5.37
CA VAL A 699 -0.03 -47.24 -4.75
C VAL A 699 -1.27 -47.74 -5.45
N ILE A 700 -2.06 -48.58 -4.77
CA ILE A 700 -3.16 -49.31 -5.41
C ILE A 700 -4.44 -49.21 -4.59
N SER A 701 -5.57 -49.14 -5.29
CA SER A 701 -6.92 -49.20 -4.71
C SER A 701 -7.20 -48.15 -3.61
N GLY A 702 -6.43 -47.06 -3.57
CA GLY A 702 -6.65 -45.97 -2.61
C GLY A 702 -7.93 -45.20 -2.91
N SER A 703 -8.72 -44.92 -1.88
CA SER A 703 -9.88 -44.03 -1.97
C SER A 703 -9.68 -42.91 -0.98
N THR A 704 -9.15 -41.79 -1.47
CA THR A 704 -8.63 -40.68 -0.66
C THR A 704 -9.38 -39.40 -0.98
N THR A 705 -9.41 -38.46 -0.04
CA THR A 705 -10.05 -37.16 -0.26
C THR A 705 -9.29 -36.30 -1.28
N GLN A 706 -7.98 -36.51 -1.40
CA GLN A 706 -7.10 -35.83 -2.34
C GLN A 706 -6.32 -36.83 -3.20
N PRO A 707 -5.84 -36.44 -4.39
CA PRO A 707 -4.91 -37.26 -5.17
C PRO A 707 -3.70 -37.72 -4.35
N PRO A 708 -3.36 -39.02 -4.34
CA PRO A 708 -2.08 -39.47 -3.82
C PRO A 708 -0.94 -38.65 -4.44
N ALA A 709 -0.15 -37.98 -3.60
CA ALA A 709 0.93 -37.12 -4.04
C ALA A 709 2.23 -37.92 -4.08
N LEU A 710 2.75 -38.18 -5.28
CA LEU A 710 4.04 -38.83 -5.52
C LEU A 710 4.92 -37.82 -6.25
N ALA A 711 5.66 -36.99 -5.53
CA ALA A 711 6.33 -35.82 -6.09
C ALA A 711 7.81 -35.70 -5.72
N GLY A 712 8.66 -35.41 -6.71
CA GLY A 712 10.09 -35.17 -6.51
C GLY A 712 10.87 -36.33 -5.88
N ASN A 713 10.39 -37.56 -6.04
CA ASN A 713 11.03 -38.74 -5.46
C ASN A 713 12.13 -39.30 -6.37
N THR A 714 13.06 -40.02 -5.76
CA THR A 714 13.96 -40.94 -6.49
C THR A 714 13.54 -42.37 -6.18
N VAL A 715 13.02 -43.07 -7.18
CA VAL A 715 12.56 -44.47 -7.08
C VAL A 715 13.49 -45.35 -7.89
N ASN A 716 14.29 -46.16 -7.20
CA ASN A 716 15.19 -47.13 -7.82
C ASN A 716 14.47 -48.48 -7.99
N GLY A 717 13.43 -48.49 -8.82
CA GLY A 717 12.57 -49.63 -9.11
C GLY A 717 11.36 -49.24 -9.95
N PRO A 718 10.44 -50.18 -10.26
CA PRO A 718 9.16 -49.89 -10.89
C PRO A 718 8.28 -48.95 -10.05
N LEU A 719 7.51 -48.09 -10.72
CA LEU A 719 6.46 -47.28 -10.10
C LEU A 719 5.10 -47.67 -10.71
N THR A 720 4.22 -48.24 -9.89
CA THR A 720 2.93 -48.77 -10.34
C THR A 720 1.79 -48.17 -9.54
N CYS A 721 0.79 -47.66 -10.24
CA CYS A 721 -0.44 -47.20 -9.60
C CYS A 721 -1.67 -47.67 -10.35
N SER A 722 -2.66 -48.18 -9.63
CA SER A 722 -3.88 -48.70 -10.25
C SER A 722 -5.08 -48.56 -9.32
N ALA A 723 -6.25 -48.29 -9.90
CA ALA A 723 -7.52 -48.24 -9.18
C ALA A 723 -7.57 -47.23 -8.02
N ASN A 724 -6.71 -46.20 -8.00
CA ASN A 724 -6.82 -45.11 -7.04
C ASN A 724 -7.88 -44.11 -7.48
N ALA A 725 -8.66 -43.59 -6.54
CA ALA A 725 -9.65 -42.56 -6.76
C ALA A 725 -9.48 -41.45 -5.70
N PRO A 726 -9.08 -40.23 -6.10
CA PRO A 726 -8.64 -39.82 -7.44
C PRO A 726 -7.26 -40.39 -7.84
N ALA A 727 -6.90 -40.26 -9.13
CA ALA A 727 -5.62 -40.76 -9.65
C ALA A 727 -4.41 -39.98 -9.05
N PRO A 728 -3.24 -40.62 -8.84
CA PRO A 728 -2.09 -39.94 -8.25
C PRO A 728 -1.55 -38.78 -9.10
N THR A 729 -0.93 -37.81 -8.44
CA THR A 729 -0.31 -36.62 -9.05
C THR A 729 1.16 -36.50 -8.62
N ASN A 730 1.96 -35.77 -9.40
CA ASN A 730 3.34 -35.43 -9.04
C ASN A 730 3.52 -33.97 -8.63
N LEU A 731 2.43 -33.20 -8.44
CA LEU A 731 2.48 -31.79 -8.01
C LEU A 731 3.35 -30.91 -8.93
N GLU A 732 3.42 -31.25 -10.21
CA GLU A 732 4.35 -30.65 -11.19
C GLU A 732 5.85 -30.79 -10.85
N ALA A 733 6.17 -31.70 -9.93
CA ALA A 733 7.52 -32.03 -9.50
C ALA A 733 7.84 -33.49 -9.88
N PRO A 734 8.51 -33.71 -11.03
CA PRO A 734 8.64 -35.04 -11.61
C PRO A 734 9.44 -36.00 -10.74
N ASN A 735 9.04 -37.28 -10.75
CA ASN A 735 9.81 -38.33 -10.10
C ASN A 735 10.95 -38.80 -11.01
N ARG A 736 12.10 -39.14 -10.41
CA ARG A 736 13.18 -39.88 -11.05
C ARG A 736 12.95 -41.36 -10.77
N VAL A 737 12.61 -42.13 -11.80
CA VAL A 737 12.27 -43.55 -11.68
C VAL A 737 13.20 -44.33 -12.62
N SER A 738 13.94 -45.31 -12.09
CA SER A 738 14.85 -46.13 -12.90
C SER A 738 14.16 -47.35 -13.54
N GLY A 739 13.00 -47.77 -13.02
CA GLY A 739 12.18 -48.86 -13.55
C GLY A 739 10.98 -48.40 -14.39
N PRO A 740 10.18 -49.35 -14.92
CA PRO A 740 8.98 -49.02 -15.69
C PRO A 740 7.93 -48.29 -14.83
N ARG A 741 7.22 -47.36 -15.47
CA ARG A 741 6.05 -46.68 -14.91
C ARG A 741 4.79 -47.31 -15.51
N SER A 742 3.80 -47.62 -14.69
CA SER A 742 2.59 -48.31 -15.18
C SER A 742 1.29 -47.82 -14.53
N GLY A 743 0.17 -48.10 -15.21
CA GLY A 743 -1.17 -47.70 -14.80
C GLY A 743 -1.32 -46.18 -14.69
N GLN A 744 -1.94 -45.72 -13.61
CA GLN A 744 -2.17 -44.28 -13.33
C GLN A 744 -0.86 -43.50 -13.13
N CYS A 745 0.25 -44.17 -12.84
CA CYS A 745 1.56 -43.55 -12.65
C CYS A 745 2.43 -43.49 -13.91
N ALA A 746 1.91 -43.93 -15.07
CA ALA A 746 2.68 -43.95 -16.32
C ALA A 746 3.24 -42.57 -16.74
N ARG A 747 2.64 -41.46 -16.28
CA ARG A 747 3.04 -40.08 -16.60
C ARG A 747 3.73 -39.33 -15.44
N LEU A 748 3.89 -39.95 -14.25
CA LEU A 748 4.37 -39.27 -13.03
C LEU A 748 5.87 -39.28 -12.83
#